data_AF-A0A0S2DA40-F1
#
_entry.id   AF-A0A0S2DA40-F1
#
_cell.length_a   1.000
_cell.length_b   1.000
_cell.length_c   1.000
_cell.angle_alpha   90.00
_cell.angle_beta   90.00
_cell.angle_gamma   90.00
#
_symmetry.space_group_name_H-M   'P 1'
#
loop_
_entity.id
_entity.type
_entity.pdbx_description
1 polymer ?
#
loop_
_entity_poly.entity_id
_entity_poly.type
_entity_poly.pdbx_seq_one_letter_code
_entity_poly.pdbx_strand_id
1 'polypeptide(L)'
;MTLVLSARRPRARLAAQFAAIAAIGLAALLSPLVAQAQFATGGAGRFKQNIYWFDWGTTPDNIPQAGTTVTNTIPLSGQELRVTCSLSNISGGTGPTLRIYRPGNWTGDGLDDLYNIGGTGGANTMDIGLRNRVDGVTANFDFACSATLGAPGQSNPPAYQLDGLVVADAEQSSGAEYLQATINSTNGGLPTVWRIIDRFRSSNCADGTPTTLTESGGSSTLRFGAAPFCSSGPMGIAFMENATRASVQFRGGGGSAVALGVVVVDSTDHGDAPASYGDAIHLAQFTWSGGTLTAGTTTDIHASGFALANLVPPSTRLGTALDSESLAQFSANADGDDLLGSDDEDAFAAPLGTIAALPGTTYTSPAIACTGPGTVRGWIDFNRDGDFNDAGETSNNSPTCTGTTTVNLNWTVPAGVQTGRSYMRLRIASNAAQIAAPTGSASDGEVEDHVLTLANARVTLNKQVAARANAADQFTVSLLQGATVVASAATSGTGTSAGTGAQLLASATGYTLRDALSAGSTPFARYQKSIACVANAGSTGAVPVPGGPTGTGPVDWTLTPNAGNDLICTITNRAVVTALRISKSDDQATYTPGDARNYTITVNNDGSDAATGAQVSDTLPAGMTLTAQWQCTASPGSTCGAASGGTVGGNSVALTVSLAPGGSATIQVPVRYSPNPGDY
;
A
#
# COMPACT_ATOMS: atom_id res chain seq x y z
N MET A 1 43.77 -10.01 55.84
CA MET A 1 42.80 -9.77 56.92
C MET A 1 41.55 -10.58 56.59
N THR A 2 41.63 -11.91 56.64
CA THR A 2 41.21 -12.76 57.79
C THR A 2 39.68 -12.67 57.95
N LEU A 3 38.92 -13.47 57.18
CA LEU A 3 38.23 -14.73 57.59
C LEU A 3 36.69 -14.46 57.68
N VAL A 4 35.72 -15.33 57.38
CA VAL A 4 35.57 -16.61 56.65
C VAL A 4 34.14 -17.12 56.94
N LEU A 5 33.51 -17.76 55.94
CA LEU A 5 32.51 -18.85 56.01
C LEU A 5 31.05 -18.58 56.50
N SER A 6 30.03 -18.87 55.66
CA SER A 6 29.33 -20.19 55.47
C SER A 6 28.25 -20.44 56.53
N ALA A 7 27.10 -21.05 56.29
CA ALA A 7 26.37 -21.52 55.12
C ALA A 7 25.02 -22.10 55.64
N ARG A 8 24.18 -22.52 54.69
CA ARG A 8 23.14 -23.58 54.76
C ARG A 8 21.74 -23.23 55.27
N ARG A 9 20.81 -23.37 54.32
CA ARG A 9 19.39 -23.76 54.49
C ARG A 9 19.26 -25.13 55.17
N PRO A 10 18.09 -25.41 55.75
CA PRO A 10 17.35 -26.61 55.34
C PRO A 10 15.86 -26.33 55.01
N ARG A 11 15.28 -27.32 54.33
CA ARG A 11 13.90 -27.43 53.81
C ARG A 11 12.86 -27.68 54.92
N ALA A 12 11.62 -27.20 54.77
CA ALA A 12 10.41 -28.02 54.52
C ALA A 12 9.07 -27.30 54.79
N ARG A 13 8.27 -27.18 53.71
CA ARG A 13 6.82 -27.42 53.52
C ARG A 13 5.73 -26.80 54.44
N LEU A 14 4.79 -26.17 53.70
CA LEU A 14 3.32 -26.12 53.86
C LEU A 14 2.72 -25.40 55.09
N ALA A 15 2.08 -24.26 54.85
CA ALA A 15 0.61 -24.17 54.72
C ALA A 15 0.21 -22.73 54.39
N ALA A 16 -0.66 -22.59 53.39
CA ALA A 16 -1.30 -21.34 53.02
C ALA A 16 -2.33 -20.93 54.08
N GLN A 17 -2.45 -19.63 54.35
CA GLN A 17 -3.75 -18.97 54.53
C GLN A 17 -3.63 -17.44 54.49
N PHE A 18 -4.16 -16.92 53.38
CA PHE A 18 -4.79 -15.64 53.07
C PHE A 18 -4.49 -14.37 53.88
N ALA A 19 -4.10 -13.38 53.07
CA ALA A 19 -3.86 -11.98 53.33
C ALA A 19 -5.02 -11.22 53.99
N ALA A 20 -4.64 -10.33 54.90
CA ALA A 20 -5.33 -9.07 55.14
C ALA A 20 -4.28 -7.96 54.97
N ILE A 21 -4.29 -7.25 53.84
CA ILE A 21 -3.52 -6.04 53.64
C ILE A 21 -4.51 -4.90 53.44
N ALA A 22 -4.35 -3.90 54.32
CA ALA A 22 -5.17 -2.71 54.44
C ALA A 22 -5.18 -1.89 53.13
N ALA A 23 -6.38 -1.50 52.72
CA ALA A 23 -6.62 -0.51 51.70
C ALA A 23 -6.19 0.88 52.22
N ILE A 24 -5.11 1.42 51.64
CA ILE A 24 -4.83 2.85 51.70
C ILE A 24 -5.76 3.49 50.66
N GLY A 25 -6.84 4.10 51.15
CA GLY A 25 -7.76 4.89 50.34
C GLY A 25 -7.05 6.13 49.82
N LEU A 26 -6.73 6.12 48.52
CA LEU A 26 -6.44 7.33 47.78
C LEU A 26 -7.78 8.05 47.61
N ALA A 27 -8.02 9.06 48.43
CA ALA A 27 -9.12 9.99 48.21
C ALA A 27 -8.81 10.77 46.92
N ALA A 28 -9.29 10.24 45.79
CA ALA A 28 -9.46 11.02 44.59
C ALA A 28 -10.40 12.17 44.96
N LEU A 29 -9.87 13.39 44.94
CA LEU A 29 -10.66 14.60 44.90
C LEU A 29 -11.54 14.51 43.65
N LEU A 30 -12.75 13.96 43.81
CA LEU A 30 -13.85 14.12 42.87
C LEU A 30 -14.24 15.60 42.92
N SER A 31 -13.56 16.40 42.10
CA SER A 31 -14.15 17.64 41.61
C SER A 31 -15.50 17.26 40.97
N PRO A 32 -16.58 18.03 41.19
CA PRO A 32 -17.79 17.81 40.39
C PRO A 32 -17.37 17.97 38.92
N LEU A 33 -17.74 16.99 38.08
CA LEU A 33 -17.60 17.11 36.63
C LEU A 33 -18.27 18.43 36.23
N VAL A 34 -17.45 19.41 35.87
CA VAL A 34 -17.90 20.62 35.22
C VAL A 34 -18.49 20.17 33.89
N ALA A 35 -19.64 20.71 33.50
CA ALA A 35 -20.34 20.37 32.26
C ALA A 35 -19.35 20.23 31.09
N GLN A 36 -19.32 19.05 30.44
CA GLN A 36 -18.48 18.77 29.28
C GLN A 36 -19.36 18.56 28.05
N ALA A 37 -19.12 19.30 26.98
CA ALA A 37 -19.59 18.89 25.65
C ALA A 37 -18.94 17.56 25.31
N GLN A 38 -19.74 16.66 24.74
CA GLN A 38 -19.32 15.30 24.47
C GLN A 38 -19.89 14.83 23.14
N PHE A 39 -19.08 14.04 22.42
CA PHE A 39 -19.56 13.29 21.28
C PHE A 39 -20.49 12.18 21.73
N ALA A 40 -21.47 11.87 20.90
CA ALA A 40 -22.24 10.64 21.09
C ALA A 40 -21.35 9.44 20.74
N THR A 41 -21.27 8.46 21.63
CA THR A 41 -20.54 7.21 21.39
C THR A 41 -21.44 6.12 20.77
N GLY A 42 -22.75 6.35 20.74
CA GLY A 42 -23.77 5.43 20.23
C GLY A 42 -24.86 6.15 19.44
N GLY A 43 -25.81 5.38 18.92
CA GLY A 43 -26.91 5.86 18.07
C GLY A 43 -26.61 5.80 16.57
N ALA A 44 -27.60 6.14 15.75
CA ALA A 44 -27.58 6.06 14.29
C ALA A 44 -27.20 7.38 13.58
N GLY A 45 -26.84 8.42 14.33
CA GLY A 45 -26.55 9.75 13.83
C GLY A 45 -25.39 9.78 12.83
N ARG A 46 -25.52 10.61 11.80
CA ARG A 46 -24.56 10.69 10.69
C ARG A 46 -23.26 11.41 11.05
N PHE A 47 -23.32 12.27 12.07
CA PHE A 47 -22.23 13.16 12.48
C PHE A 47 -21.85 13.00 13.95
N LYS A 48 -21.89 11.76 14.47
CA LYS A 48 -21.61 11.46 15.89
C LYS A 48 -20.23 11.93 16.35
N GLN A 49 -19.26 11.95 15.43
CA GLN A 49 -17.88 12.38 15.66
C GLN A 49 -17.62 13.84 15.25
N ASN A 50 -18.63 14.58 14.79
CA ASN A 50 -18.45 15.98 14.35
C ASN A 50 -19.33 16.97 15.12
N ILE A 51 -20.43 16.50 15.74
CA ILE A 51 -21.30 17.36 16.55
C ILE A 51 -20.93 17.24 18.02
N TYR A 52 -20.44 18.34 18.58
CA TYR A 52 -20.31 18.50 20.02
C TYR A 52 -21.64 18.98 20.61
N TRP A 53 -22.35 18.09 21.29
CA TRP A 53 -23.57 18.43 22.02
C TRP A 53 -23.22 19.04 23.38
N PHE A 54 -23.84 20.18 23.70
CA PHE A 54 -23.58 20.86 24.98
C PHE A 54 -24.43 20.26 26.09
N ASP A 55 -23.73 19.71 27.07
CA ASP A 55 -24.26 19.47 28.40
C ASP A 55 -24.31 20.81 29.16
N TRP A 56 -25.47 21.14 29.74
CA TRP A 56 -25.68 22.39 30.48
C TRP A 56 -25.77 22.17 32.00
N GLY A 57 -25.56 20.94 32.47
CA GLY A 57 -25.66 20.47 33.84
C GLY A 57 -26.36 19.10 33.93
N THR A 58 -26.73 18.67 35.14
CA THR A 58 -27.38 17.37 35.34
C THR A 58 -28.90 17.47 35.29
N THR A 59 -29.58 16.56 34.60
CA THR A 59 -31.05 16.51 34.64
C THR A 59 -31.54 16.12 36.05
N PRO A 60 -32.59 16.78 36.62
CA PRO A 60 -33.50 17.77 36.04
C PRO A 60 -33.25 19.22 36.53
N ASP A 61 -32.00 19.64 36.72
CA ASP A 61 -31.68 20.96 37.27
C ASP A 61 -32.18 22.12 36.39
N ASN A 62 -32.44 23.28 37.01
CA ASN A 62 -32.92 24.47 36.30
C ASN A 62 -31.75 25.32 35.79
N ILE A 63 -31.88 25.87 34.59
CA ILE A 63 -30.96 26.90 34.10
C ILE A 63 -31.32 28.23 34.77
N PRO A 64 -30.34 28.98 35.34
CA PRO A 64 -30.61 30.29 35.91
C PRO A 64 -31.27 31.22 34.88
N GLN A 65 -32.27 32.00 35.31
CA GLN A 65 -33.00 32.92 34.42
C GLN A 65 -32.08 33.93 33.73
N ALA A 66 -30.98 34.34 34.39
CA ALA A 66 -30.00 35.26 33.83
C ALA A 66 -29.16 34.64 32.69
N GLY A 67 -29.19 33.31 32.52
CA GLY A 67 -28.33 32.58 31.61
C GLY A 67 -27.22 31.81 32.31
N THR A 68 -26.42 31.10 31.52
CA THR A 68 -25.23 30.37 31.96
C THR A 68 -24.22 30.34 30.82
N THR A 69 -22.94 30.16 31.14
CA THR A 69 -21.86 30.01 30.17
C THR A 69 -21.05 28.76 30.51
N VAL A 70 -20.79 27.95 29.50
CA VAL A 70 -20.00 26.73 29.59
C VAL A 70 -18.82 26.82 28.62
N THR A 71 -17.63 26.50 29.10
CA THR A 71 -16.43 26.37 28.26
C THR A 71 -15.97 24.93 28.26
N ASN A 72 -15.97 24.33 27.08
CA ASN A 72 -15.50 22.97 26.86
C ASN A 72 -14.13 23.01 26.22
N THR A 73 -13.23 22.17 26.74
CA THR A 73 -11.89 22.00 26.17
C THR A 73 -11.85 20.65 25.47
N ILE A 74 -11.54 20.71 24.19
CA ILE A 74 -11.47 19.58 23.28
C ILE A 74 -10.00 19.46 22.85
N PRO A 75 -9.35 18.31 23.02
CA PRO A 75 -8.05 18.08 22.42
C PRO A 75 -8.21 18.01 20.89
N LEU A 76 -7.48 18.84 20.16
CA LEU A 76 -7.35 18.81 18.70
C LEU A 76 -5.88 19.01 18.32
N SER A 77 -5.27 18.00 17.71
CA SER A 77 -3.92 18.00 17.12
C SER A 77 -2.84 18.44 18.11
N GLY A 78 -2.89 17.94 19.36
CA GLY A 78 -2.00 18.34 20.45
C GLY A 78 -2.22 19.77 20.97
N GLN A 79 -3.23 20.47 20.48
CA GLN A 79 -3.74 21.75 20.95
C GLN A 79 -5.07 21.57 21.71
N GLU A 80 -5.52 22.62 22.36
CA GLU A 80 -6.80 22.71 23.04
C GLU A 80 -7.74 23.63 22.27
N LEU A 81 -8.75 23.05 21.61
CA LEU A 81 -9.91 23.78 21.14
C LEU A 81 -10.82 24.06 22.33
N ARG A 82 -10.92 25.34 22.72
CA ARG A 82 -11.81 25.78 23.78
C ARG A 82 -13.06 26.39 23.16
N VAL A 83 -14.18 25.69 23.23
CA VAL A 83 -15.47 26.19 22.77
C VAL A 83 -16.26 26.72 23.96
N THR A 84 -16.50 28.02 23.97
CA THR A 84 -17.27 28.71 25.00
C THR A 84 -18.63 29.07 24.44
N CYS A 85 -19.69 28.53 25.03
CA CYS A 85 -21.06 28.83 24.66
C CYS A 85 -21.86 29.37 25.84
N SER A 86 -22.75 30.33 25.56
CA SER A 86 -23.59 30.97 26.54
C SER A 86 -25.07 30.92 26.16
N LEU A 87 -25.92 30.67 27.14
CA LEU A 87 -27.35 30.95 27.11
C LEU A 87 -27.59 32.29 27.76
N SER A 88 -28.37 33.16 27.12
CA SER A 88 -28.77 34.46 27.68
C SER A 88 -30.17 34.86 27.24
N ASN A 89 -30.67 35.99 27.73
CA ASN A 89 -32.00 36.52 27.37
C ASN A 89 -33.15 35.52 27.55
N ILE A 90 -33.02 34.62 28.53
CA ILE A 90 -34.01 33.57 28.79
C ILE A 90 -35.33 34.23 29.21
N SER A 91 -36.43 33.90 28.54
CA SER A 91 -37.75 34.49 28.77
C SER A 91 -38.89 33.58 28.33
N GLY A 92 -40.13 33.97 28.66
CA GLY A 92 -41.34 33.31 28.18
C GLY A 92 -42.18 32.59 29.25
N GLY A 93 -41.68 32.40 30.49
CA GLY A 93 -42.42 31.83 31.62
C GLY A 93 -42.10 32.47 32.98
N THR A 94 -42.51 31.83 34.09
CA THR A 94 -42.05 32.23 35.43
C THR A 94 -40.64 31.68 35.67
N GLY A 95 -39.70 32.56 36.02
CA GLY A 95 -38.28 32.16 36.14
C GLY A 95 -38.05 31.14 37.27
N PRO A 96 -37.20 30.12 37.07
CA PRO A 96 -36.45 29.80 35.85
C PRO A 96 -37.33 29.21 34.73
N THR A 97 -37.14 29.66 33.47
CA THR A 97 -37.91 29.17 32.31
C THR A 97 -37.47 27.80 31.81
N LEU A 98 -36.17 27.48 31.89
CA LEU A 98 -35.56 26.28 31.31
C LEU A 98 -35.10 25.29 32.38
N ARG A 99 -35.17 24.00 32.07
CA ARG A 99 -34.58 22.91 32.84
C ARG A 99 -33.84 21.93 31.93
N ILE A 100 -32.84 21.26 32.48
CA ILE A 100 -32.06 20.26 31.77
C ILE A 100 -32.91 19.01 31.54
N TYR A 101 -32.82 18.49 30.33
CA TYR A 101 -33.55 17.35 29.84
C TYR A 101 -32.59 16.31 29.25
N ARG A 102 -32.82 15.04 29.56
CA ARG A 102 -32.10 13.94 28.94
C ARG A 102 -32.97 13.31 27.85
N PRO A 103 -32.51 13.34 26.59
CA PRO A 103 -33.23 12.68 25.53
C PRO A 103 -33.40 11.17 25.77
N GLY A 104 -34.56 10.62 25.44
CA GLY A 104 -34.98 9.24 25.66
C GLY A 104 -35.89 9.03 26.87
N ASN A 105 -36.16 10.08 27.66
CA ASN A 105 -37.00 9.98 28.86
C ASN A 105 -38.51 10.04 28.57
N TRP A 106 -38.92 10.44 27.37
CA TRP A 106 -40.32 10.56 26.96
C TRP A 106 -40.57 9.86 25.61
N THR A 107 -41.81 9.44 25.39
CA THR A 107 -42.24 8.84 24.12
C THR A 107 -42.31 9.91 23.04
N GLY A 108 -41.74 9.65 21.86
CA GLY A 108 -41.65 10.64 20.77
C GLY A 108 -40.27 11.28 20.64
N ASP A 109 -39.40 11.15 21.63
CA ASP A 109 -37.99 11.52 21.50
C ASP A 109 -37.28 10.57 20.54
N GLY A 110 -36.54 11.13 19.58
CA GLY A 110 -35.70 10.38 18.67
C GLY A 110 -34.28 10.92 18.57
N LEU A 111 -33.91 11.89 19.42
CA LEU A 111 -32.55 12.42 19.42
C LEU A 111 -31.59 11.40 20.02
N ASP A 112 -32.01 10.65 21.03
CA ASP A 112 -31.24 9.55 21.61
C ASP A 112 -31.08 8.36 20.64
N ASP A 113 -32.03 8.13 19.74
CA ASP A 113 -31.87 7.13 18.67
C ASP A 113 -30.73 7.50 17.69
N LEU A 114 -30.49 8.80 17.46
CA LEU A 114 -29.39 9.29 16.64
C LEU A 114 -28.09 9.48 17.44
N TYR A 115 -28.16 10.10 18.62
CA TYR A 115 -27.01 10.56 19.39
C TYR A 115 -27.22 10.19 20.87
N ASN A 116 -26.54 9.14 21.33
CA ASN A 116 -26.57 8.72 22.73
C ASN A 116 -25.21 8.28 23.27
N ILE A 117 -25.16 8.15 24.59
CA ILE A 117 -24.13 7.40 25.32
C ILE A 117 -24.84 6.42 26.24
N GLY A 118 -24.51 5.14 26.10
CA GLY A 118 -25.08 4.06 26.93
C GLY A 118 -26.33 3.39 26.36
N GLY A 119 -26.88 3.89 25.24
CA GLY A 119 -28.06 3.32 24.56
C GLY A 119 -29.23 4.30 24.46
N THR A 120 -30.37 3.81 23.96
CA THR A 120 -31.60 4.59 23.78
C THR A 120 -32.54 4.51 24.99
N GLY A 121 -33.56 5.36 25.02
CA GLY A 121 -34.49 5.52 26.11
C GLY A 121 -33.80 5.94 27.40
N GLY A 122 -34.26 5.39 28.53
CA GLY A 122 -33.66 5.63 29.84
C GLY A 122 -32.23 5.11 30.02
N ALA A 123 -31.65 4.40 29.04
CA ALA A 123 -30.24 3.99 29.06
C ALA A 123 -29.29 5.10 28.58
N ASN A 124 -29.82 6.11 27.88
CA ASN A 124 -29.02 7.27 27.52
C ASN A 124 -28.52 7.97 28.78
N THR A 125 -27.35 8.59 28.67
CA THR A 125 -26.70 9.34 29.76
C THR A 125 -26.36 10.78 29.38
N MET A 126 -26.65 11.20 28.15
CA MET A 126 -26.36 12.55 27.65
C MET A 126 -27.41 13.57 28.13
N ASP A 127 -27.05 14.46 29.05
CA ASP A 127 -27.90 15.55 29.56
C ASP A 127 -27.86 16.81 28.66
N ILE A 128 -28.17 16.62 27.37
CA ILE A 128 -27.94 17.62 26.30
C ILE A 128 -29.20 18.42 25.88
N GLY A 129 -30.36 18.11 26.44
CA GLY A 129 -31.62 18.76 26.14
C GLY A 129 -31.93 19.94 27.08
N LEU A 130 -32.63 20.94 26.56
CA LEU A 130 -33.17 22.07 27.29
C LEU A 130 -34.69 22.09 27.12
N ARG A 131 -35.42 21.83 28.21
CA ARG A 131 -36.88 21.75 28.23
C ARG A 131 -37.51 22.97 28.90
N ASN A 132 -38.71 23.35 28.44
CA ASN A 132 -39.54 24.32 29.15
C ASN A 132 -39.96 23.78 30.52
N ARG A 133 -39.74 24.57 31.57
CA ARG A 133 -40.07 24.15 32.93
C ARG A 133 -41.58 24.09 33.16
N VAL A 134 -42.31 25.06 32.61
CA VAL A 134 -43.77 25.13 32.70
C VAL A 134 -44.36 24.63 31.40
N ASP A 135 -45.15 23.58 31.47
CA ASP A 135 -45.82 22.99 30.31
C ASP A 135 -46.73 24.02 29.62
N GLY A 136 -46.84 23.95 28.28
CA GLY A 136 -47.67 24.87 27.50
C GLY A 136 -47.05 26.24 27.21
N VAL A 137 -45.95 26.57 27.90
CA VAL A 137 -45.30 27.89 27.87
C VAL A 137 -44.18 27.92 26.82
N THR A 138 -44.17 28.96 25.99
CA THR A 138 -43.08 29.24 25.05
C THR A 138 -41.83 29.66 25.82
N ALA A 139 -40.71 29.00 25.56
CA ALA A 139 -39.40 29.42 26.06
C ALA A 139 -38.61 30.10 24.94
N ASN A 140 -37.87 31.15 25.30
CA ASN A 140 -36.99 31.89 24.40
C ASN A 140 -35.64 32.08 25.07
N PHE A 141 -34.56 32.03 24.31
CA PHE A 141 -33.21 32.36 24.79
C PHE A 141 -32.27 32.59 23.60
N ASP A 142 -31.16 33.27 23.84
CA ASP A 142 -30.09 33.40 22.86
C ASP A 142 -29.00 32.37 23.14
N PHE A 143 -28.54 31.70 22.09
CA PHE A 143 -27.42 30.76 22.08
C PHE A 143 -26.26 31.38 21.30
N ALA A 144 -25.13 31.54 21.95
CA ALA A 144 -23.95 32.15 21.35
C ALA A 144 -22.69 31.36 21.70
N CYS A 145 -21.86 31.08 20.70
CA CYS A 145 -20.62 30.36 20.87
C CYS A 145 -19.43 31.14 20.30
N SER A 146 -18.26 30.89 20.87
CA SER A 146 -16.97 31.32 20.37
C SER A 146 -15.96 30.24 20.64
N ALA A 147 -14.95 30.10 19.79
CA ALA A 147 -13.89 29.13 19.99
C ALA A 147 -12.51 29.79 19.96
N THR A 148 -11.55 29.14 20.60
CA THR A 148 -10.13 29.47 20.54
C THR A 148 -9.31 28.19 20.44
N LEU A 149 -8.20 28.21 19.71
CA LEU A 149 -7.31 27.07 19.55
C LEU A 149 -5.89 27.48 19.94
N GLY A 150 -5.21 26.70 20.78
CA GLY A 150 -3.83 26.95 21.14
C GLY A 150 -3.23 25.84 22.00
N ALA A 151 -1.98 25.99 22.43
CA ALA A 151 -1.30 24.95 23.20
C ALA A 151 -2.04 24.60 24.50
N PRO A 152 -1.93 23.36 25.01
CA PRO A 152 -2.59 22.97 26.24
C PRO A 152 -2.26 23.90 27.41
N GLY A 153 -3.29 24.42 28.08
CA GLY A 153 -3.14 25.37 29.18
C GLY A 153 -2.77 26.80 28.78
N GLN A 154 -2.70 27.14 27.49
CA GLN A 154 -2.37 28.50 27.03
C GLN A 154 -3.36 29.53 27.59
N SER A 155 -2.85 30.63 28.15
CA SER A 155 -3.67 31.62 28.87
C SER A 155 -4.50 32.54 27.97
N ASN A 156 -4.17 32.64 26.67
CA ASN A 156 -4.89 33.42 25.66
C ASN A 156 -4.67 32.82 24.25
N PRO A 157 -5.30 31.68 23.94
CA PRO A 157 -5.25 31.10 22.59
C PRO A 157 -5.90 32.02 21.53
N PRO A 158 -5.37 32.06 20.30
CA PRO A 158 -6.01 32.73 19.16
C PRO A 158 -7.47 32.29 18.95
N ALA A 159 -8.29 33.19 18.39
CA ALA A 159 -9.67 32.87 18.03
C ALA A 159 -9.70 31.78 16.94
N TYR A 160 -10.61 30.83 17.10
CA TYR A 160 -10.89 29.77 16.15
C TYR A 160 -12.29 29.97 15.58
N GLN A 161 -12.40 29.88 14.25
CA GLN A 161 -13.68 30.03 13.57
C GLN A 161 -14.44 28.71 13.61
N LEU A 162 -15.63 28.72 14.22
CA LEU A 162 -16.54 27.58 14.20
C LEU A 162 -17.20 27.43 12.82
N ASP A 163 -17.39 26.20 12.36
CA ASP A 163 -18.13 25.89 11.12
C ASP A 163 -19.59 26.34 11.21
N GLY A 164 -20.18 26.27 12.41
CA GLY A 164 -21.53 26.73 12.66
C GLY A 164 -22.15 26.18 13.94
N LEU A 165 -23.41 26.55 14.18
CA LEU A 165 -24.20 26.07 15.31
C LEU A 165 -25.14 24.95 14.88
N VAL A 166 -25.47 24.04 15.80
CA VAL A 166 -26.47 22.98 15.61
C VAL A 166 -27.66 23.22 16.53
N VAL A 167 -28.85 23.00 16.00
CA VAL A 167 -30.10 22.94 16.76
C VAL A 167 -30.88 21.69 16.37
N ALA A 168 -31.34 20.93 17.35
CA ALA A 168 -32.14 19.74 17.15
C ALA A 168 -33.45 19.81 17.92
N ASP A 169 -34.52 19.32 17.30
CA ASP A 169 -35.76 19.03 18.00
C ASP A 169 -35.52 17.79 18.87
N ALA A 170 -35.23 18.01 20.15
CA ALA A 170 -34.92 16.93 21.09
C ALA A 170 -36.19 16.21 21.57
N GLU A 171 -37.36 16.73 21.21
CA GLU A 171 -38.66 16.10 21.41
C GLU A 171 -39.48 16.29 20.15
N GLN A 172 -40.25 15.30 19.73
CA GLN A 172 -41.16 15.50 18.60
C GLN A 172 -42.16 16.65 18.91
N SER A 173 -42.36 17.55 17.94
CA SER A 173 -43.45 18.55 17.97
C SER A 173 -44.78 18.00 17.41
N SER A 174 -45.91 18.28 18.07
CA SER A 174 -47.28 17.92 17.69
C SER A 174 -48.30 19.07 17.86
N GLY A 175 -49.43 19.04 17.14
CA GLY A 175 -50.48 20.06 17.26
C GLY A 175 -50.00 21.51 17.01
N ALA A 176 -49.96 22.34 18.06
CA ALA A 176 -49.51 23.74 18.01
C ALA A 176 -48.04 23.93 18.46
N GLU A 177 -47.32 22.83 18.66
CA GLU A 177 -45.93 22.79 19.10
C GLU A 177 -44.97 23.13 17.97
N TYR A 178 -43.79 23.60 18.34
CA TYR A 178 -42.71 23.87 17.41
C TYR A 178 -41.38 24.11 18.13
N LEU A 179 -40.32 23.92 17.38
CA LEU A 179 -38.99 24.47 17.64
C LEU A 179 -38.62 25.40 16.48
N GLN A 180 -38.09 26.58 16.79
CA GLN A 180 -37.51 27.47 15.80
C GLN A 180 -36.23 28.12 16.31
N ALA A 181 -35.36 28.45 15.37
CA ALA A 181 -34.15 29.22 15.63
C ALA A 181 -33.97 30.27 14.54
N THR A 182 -33.48 31.44 14.95
CA THR A 182 -33.30 32.61 14.10
C THR A 182 -31.84 33.05 14.15
N ILE A 183 -31.21 33.16 12.99
CA ILE A 183 -29.86 33.71 12.81
C ILE A 183 -29.92 35.02 12.04
N ASN A 184 -28.87 35.84 12.15
CA ASN A 184 -28.65 36.90 11.15
C ASN A 184 -28.22 36.25 9.85
N SER A 185 -28.69 36.76 8.70
CA SER A 185 -28.33 36.21 7.38
C SER A 185 -26.85 36.39 7.02
N THR A 186 -26.12 37.18 7.80
CA THR A 186 -24.66 37.29 7.76
C THR A 186 -24.07 37.28 9.17
N ASN A 187 -22.89 36.68 9.32
CA ASN A 187 -22.12 36.66 10.55
C ASN A 187 -20.68 37.10 10.28
N GLY A 188 -20.27 38.27 10.80
CA GLY A 188 -18.96 38.83 10.49
C GLY A 188 -18.72 39.12 9.00
N GLY A 189 -19.78 39.27 8.20
CA GLY A 189 -19.72 39.46 6.74
C GLY A 189 -19.80 38.18 5.92
N LEU A 190 -19.74 37.00 6.55
CA LEU A 190 -19.94 35.72 5.87
C LEU A 190 -21.43 35.37 5.78
N PRO A 191 -21.93 34.86 4.64
CA PRO A 191 -23.30 34.40 4.52
C PRO A 191 -23.53 33.17 5.39
N THR A 192 -24.67 33.13 6.08
CA THR A 192 -25.09 31.95 6.83
C THR A 192 -26.05 31.12 6.01
N VAL A 193 -25.95 29.79 6.10
CA VAL A 193 -26.81 28.86 5.35
C VAL A 193 -27.46 27.87 6.32
N TRP A 194 -28.78 27.72 6.22
CA TRP A 194 -29.50 26.65 6.91
C TRP A 194 -29.38 25.33 6.15
N ARG A 195 -29.01 24.28 6.87
CA ARG A 195 -28.93 22.92 6.35
C ARG A 195 -29.60 21.95 7.29
N ILE A 196 -30.34 20.99 6.75
CA ILE A 196 -30.76 19.81 7.51
C ILE A 196 -29.66 18.76 7.38
N ILE A 197 -28.99 18.47 8.49
CA ILE A 197 -27.86 17.55 8.53
C ILE A 197 -28.28 16.15 8.96
N ASP A 198 -29.31 16.03 9.80
CA ASP A 198 -29.84 14.74 10.22
C ASP A 198 -31.35 14.79 10.49
N ARG A 199 -31.98 13.63 10.55
CA ARG A 199 -33.40 13.46 10.82
C ARG A 199 -33.68 12.04 11.32
N PHE A 200 -34.67 11.88 12.19
CA PHE A 200 -35.08 10.56 12.67
C PHE A 200 -36.59 10.41 12.76
N ARG A 201 -37.08 9.21 12.44
CA ARG A 201 -38.42 8.74 12.76
C ARG A 201 -38.40 7.22 12.85
N SER A 202 -39.21 6.64 13.74
CA SER A 202 -39.34 5.19 13.85
C SER A 202 -39.88 4.57 12.56
N SER A 203 -39.55 3.30 12.29
CA SER A 203 -39.85 2.62 11.02
C SER A 203 -41.34 2.50 10.66
N ASN A 204 -42.21 2.57 11.66
CA ASN A 204 -43.68 2.58 11.52
C ASN A 204 -44.28 4.00 11.39
N CYS A 205 -43.45 5.04 11.42
CA CYS A 205 -43.87 6.43 11.30
C CYS A 205 -44.00 6.83 9.83
N ALA A 206 -45.23 7.10 9.38
CA ALA A 206 -45.48 7.59 8.02
C ALA A 206 -45.32 9.12 7.91
N ASP A 207 -45.48 9.83 9.03
CA ASP A 207 -45.40 11.28 9.12
C ASP A 207 -43.96 11.79 9.14
N GLY A 208 -43.78 13.01 8.67
CA GLY A 208 -42.48 13.69 8.63
C GLY A 208 -42.52 15.00 9.41
N THR A 209 -41.42 15.75 9.39
CA THR A 209 -41.27 17.00 10.15
C THR A 209 -41.44 18.18 9.19
N PRO A 210 -42.60 18.85 9.16
CA PRO A 210 -42.79 20.01 8.29
C PRO A 210 -41.87 21.13 8.76
N THR A 211 -40.99 21.57 7.87
CA THR A 211 -39.95 22.55 8.18
C THR A 211 -40.09 23.77 7.29
N THR A 212 -40.15 24.96 7.89
CA THR A 212 -40.32 26.21 7.16
C THR A 212 -39.10 27.10 7.37
N LEU A 213 -38.51 27.57 6.27
CA LEU A 213 -37.48 28.61 6.28
C LEU A 213 -38.12 29.96 5.95
N THR A 214 -37.90 30.97 6.80
CA THR A 214 -38.42 32.33 6.62
C THR A 214 -37.28 33.35 6.66
N GLU A 215 -37.16 34.14 5.60
CA GLU A 215 -36.21 35.26 5.51
C GLU A 215 -36.95 36.58 5.74
N SER A 216 -36.49 37.39 6.69
CA SER A 216 -37.11 38.69 6.98
C SER A 216 -36.12 39.65 7.62
N GLY A 217 -35.99 40.86 7.06
CA GLY A 217 -35.26 41.96 7.70
C GLY A 217 -33.77 41.72 7.98
N GLY A 218 -33.11 40.85 7.21
CA GLY A 218 -31.70 40.46 7.46
C GLY A 218 -31.54 39.33 8.48
N SER A 219 -32.64 38.68 8.87
CA SER A 219 -32.66 37.48 9.70
C SER A 219 -33.27 36.30 8.95
N SER A 220 -32.76 35.11 9.26
CA SER A 220 -33.17 33.83 8.69
C SER A 220 -33.66 32.92 9.79
N THR A 221 -34.93 32.50 9.73
CA THR A 221 -35.57 31.67 10.76
C THR A 221 -35.96 30.33 10.19
N LEU A 222 -35.44 29.25 10.78
CA LEU A 222 -35.87 27.90 10.50
C LEU A 222 -36.78 27.41 11.62
N ARG A 223 -37.93 26.83 11.25
CA ARG A 223 -38.92 26.29 12.17
C ARG A 223 -39.23 24.84 11.84
N PHE A 224 -39.00 23.94 12.79
CA PHE A 224 -39.59 22.62 12.84
C PHE A 224 -41.02 22.73 13.37
N GLY A 225 -41.98 22.32 12.55
CA GLY A 225 -43.40 22.35 12.85
C GLY A 225 -43.91 21.00 13.36
N ALA A 226 -45.16 21.03 13.82
CA ALA A 226 -45.84 19.88 14.37
C ALA A 226 -46.18 18.79 13.34
N ALA A 227 -46.10 17.54 13.79
CA ALA A 227 -46.53 16.34 13.09
C ALA A 227 -47.35 15.41 14.01
N PRO A 228 -48.14 14.46 13.47
CA PRO A 228 -48.77 13.41 14.28
C PRO A 228 -47.75 12.56 15.06
N PHE A 229 -48.12 12.15 16.27
CA PHE A 229 -47.23 11.39 17.16
C PHE A 229 -46.76 10.07 16.55
N CYS A 230 -45.45 9.83 16.61
CA CYS A 230 -44.86 8.51 16.40
C CYS A 230 -44.22 7.99 17.68
N SER A 231 -43.80 6.72 17.67
CA SER A 231 -43.16 6.11 18.86
C SER A 231 -41.82 6.77 19.21
N SER A 232 -41.10 7.26 18.19
CA SER A 232 -39.90 8.10 18.30
C SER A 232 -39.77 8.92 17.00
N GLY A 233 -39.48 10.21 17.11
CA GLY A 233 -39.60 11.18 16.02
C GLY A 233 -41.05 11.38 15.55
N PRO A 234 -41.31 12.02 14.39
CA PRO A 234 -40.34 12.54 13.45
C PRO A 234 -39.71 13.84 13.95
N MET A 235 -38.38 13.89 13.90
CA MET A 235 -37.58 15.05 14.30
C MET A 235 -36.57 15.44 13.21
N GLY A 236 -35.97 16.62 13.36
CA GLY A 236 -34.92 17.14 12.49
C GLY A 236 -33.77 17.76 13.27
N ILE A 237 -32.59 17.73 12.66
CA ILE A 237 -31.38 18.42 13.13
C ILE A 237 -30.94 19.40 12.06
N ALA A 238 -30.89 20.67 12.42
CA ALA A 238 -30.47 21.75 11.55
C ALA A 238 -29.10 22.29 11.95
N PHE A 239 -28.32 22.62 10.93
CA PHE A 239 -27.02 23.26 11.02
C PHE A 239 -27.11 24.68 10.45
N MET A 240 -26.56 25.61 11.21
CA MET A 240 -26.45 27.03 10.89
C MET A 240 -25.01 27.30 10.46
N GLU A 241 -24.70 26.99 9.20
CA GLU A 241 -23.37 27.19 8.62
C GLU A 241 -22.94 28.66 8.77
N ASN A 242 -21.69 28.87 9.19
CA ASN A 242 -21.07 30.16 9.49
C ASN A 242 -21.72 30.97 10.63
N ALA A 243 -22.73 30.45 11.32
CA ALA A 243 -23.34 31.15 12.44
C ALA A 243 -22.56 30.89 13.74
N THR A 244 -22.44 31.92 14.58
CA THR A 244 -21.90 31.80 15.96
C THR A 244 -22.91 32.26 17.00
N ARG A 245 -24.08 32.76 16.56
CA ARG A 245 -25.19 33.19 17.43
C ARG A 245 -26.54 32.88 16.78
N ALA A 246 -27.49 32.44 17.58
CA ALA A 246 -28.88 32.24 17.19
C ALA A 246 -29.84 32.56 18.35
N SER A 247 -31.03 33.06 18.05
CA SER A 247 -32.12 33.14 19.01
C SER A 247 -33.02 31.92 18.86
N VAL A 248 -33.25 31.19 19.94
CA VAL A 248 -33.99 29.91 19.94
C VAL A 248 -35.32 30.11 20.67
N GLN A 249 -36.39 29.61 20.06
CA GLN A 249 -37.73 29.63 20.63
C GLN A 249 -38.38 28.27 20.42
N PHE A 250 -38.97 27.70 21.47
CA PHE A 250 -39.75 26.48 21.34
C PHE A 250 -40.98 26.50 22.24
N ARG A 251 -41.99 25.73 21.87
CA ARG A 251 -43.25 25.62 22.60
C ARG A 251 -43.77 24.19 22.57
N GLY A 252 -43.91 23.58 23.74
CA GLY A 252 -44.70 22.37 23.95
C GLY A 252 -46.14 22.72 24.35
N GLY A 253 -47.12 21.90 23.97
CA GLY A 253 -48.45 21.82 24.58
C GLY A 253 -48.36 21.16 25.95
N GLY A 254 -47.41 20.25 26.11
CA GLY A 254 -46.82 19.82 27.39
C GLY A 254 -45.38 20.35 27.55
N GLY A 255 -44.45 19.43 27.77
CA GLY A 255 -43.03 19.69 27.66
C GLY A 255 -42.52 19.53 26.24
N SER A 256 -41.59 20.38 25.81
CA SER A 256 -40.81 20.25 24.59
C SER A 256 -39.34 20.55 24.92
N ALA A 257 -38.41 19.97 24.18
CA ALA A 257 -36.99 20.14 24.42
C ALA A 257 -36.23 20.43 23.13
N VAL A 258 -35.16 21.20 23.27
CA VAL A 258 -34.19 21.48 22.20
C VAL A 258 -32.82 21.00 22.64
N ALA A 259 -32.02 20.47 21.72
CA ALA A 259 -30.60 20.24 21.95
C ALA A 259 -29.77 21.20 21.09
N LEU A 260 -28.65 21.63 21.65
CA LEU A 260 -27.76 22.63 21.06
C LEU A 260 -26.37 22.04 20.91
N GLY A 261 -25.74 22.30 19.78
CA GLY A 261 -24.40 21.82 19.49
C GLY A 261 -23.59 22.82 18.67
N VAL A 262 -22.35 22.47 18.46
CA VAL A 262 -21.52 23.03 17.37
C VAL A 262 -21.06 21.89 16.50
N VAL A 263 -20.96 22.14 15.19
CA VAL A 263 -20.15 21.27 14.34
C VAL A 263 -18.72 21.73 14.49
N VAL A 264 -17.86 20.76 14.78
CA VAL A 264 -16.43 20.86 14.53
C VAL A 264 -16.14 19.72 13.59
N VAL A 265 -15.91 20.03 12.31
CA VAL A 265 -15.25 19.06 11.47
C VAL A 265 -13.82 19.05 11.96
N ASP A 266 -13.41 18.00 12.67
CA ASP A 266 -12.00 17.82 12.91
C ASP A 266 -11.35 17.73 11.54
N SER A 267 -10.47 18.66 11.30
CA SER A 267 -10.06 19.02 9.95
C SER A 267 -8.56 18.88 9.85
N THR A 268 -7.90 18.11 10.72
CA THR A 268 -6.49 17.82 10.57
C THR A 268 -6.30 16.43 10.03
N ASP A 269 -5.57 16.36 8.94
CA ASP A 269 -4.99 15.12 8.45
C ASP A 269 -3.51 15.10 8.87
N HIS A 270 -3.05 13.93 9.31
CA HIS A 270 -1.78 13.71 9.98
C HIS A 270 -1.03 12.54 9.32
N GLY A 271 0.29 12.63 9.27
CA GLY A 271 1.11 11.50 8.80
C GLY A 271 1.23 10.43 9.90
N ASP A 272 1.06 9.17 9.53
CA ASP A 272 0.96 8.05 10.46
C ASP A 272 2.22 7.12 10.45
N ALA A 273 3.27 7.49 9.70
CA ALA A 273 4.57 6.82 9.77
C ALA A 273 5.10 6.76 11.22
N PRO A 274 6.04 5.85 11.57
CA PRO A 274 6.54 5.75 12.93
C PRO A 274 6.95 7.11 13.52
N ALA A 275 6.71 7.33 14.81
CA ALA A 275 6.88 8.62 15.47
C ALA A 275 8.26 9.30 15.26
N SER A 276 9.31 8.55 14.93
CA SER A 276 10.63 9.08 14.60
C SER A 276 10.65 9.97 13.34
N TYR A 277 9.76 9.70 12.37
CA TYR A 277 9.63 10.46 11.12
C TYR A 277 8.99 11.84 11.33
N GLY A 278 8.43 12.07 12.51
CA GLY A 278 7.84 13.34 12.92
C GLY A 278 6.45 13.59 12.32
N ASP A 279 5.78 14.58 12.89
CA ASP A 279 4.39 14.90 12.57
C ASP A 279 4.29 15.90 11.40
N ALA A 280 3.46 15.56 10.43
CA ALA A 280 3.05 16.44 9.33
C ALA A 280 1.55 16.61 9.44
N ILE A 281 1.08 17.85 9.33
CA ILE A 281 -0.32 18.19 9.60
C ILE A 281 -0.87 18.99 8.44
N HIS A 282 -2.06 18.69 7.97
CA HIS A 282 -2.80 19.49 6.98
C HIS A 282 -4.18 19.82 7.47
N LEU A 283 -4.60 21.09 7.32
CA LEU A 283 -5.97 21.47 7.62
C LEU A 283 -6.89 21.09 6.45
N ALA A 284 -7.52 19.92 6.50
CA ALA A 284 -8.59 19.46 5.63
C ALA A 284 -9.76 20.48 5.57
N GLN A 285 -9.87 21.23 4.49
CA GLN A 285 -10.92 22.23 4.28
C GLN A 285 -12.24 21.62 3.80
N PHE A 286 -12.91 20.83 4.65
CA PHE A 286 -14.22 20.30 4.32
C PHE A 286 -15.25 21.42 4.10
N THR A 287 -16.14 21.23 3.15
CA THR A 287 -17.25 22.16 2.88
C THR A 287 -18.59 21.43 2.94
N TRP A 288 -19.71 22.16 2.95
CA TRP A 288 -21.04 21.56 3.03
C TRP A 288 -21.78 21.64 1.69
N SER A 289 -22.44 20.55 1.30
CA SER A 289 -23.38 20.49 0.17
C SER A 289 -24.74 19.94 0.60
N GLY A 290 -25.80 20.30 -0.13
CA GLY A 290 -27.15 19.77 0.12
C GLY A 290 -27.81 20.26 1.42
N GLY A 291 -28.98 19.68 1.74
CA GLY A 291 -29.75 19.96 2.96
C GLY A 291 -30.41 21.33 3.05
N THR A 292 -30.31 22.18 2.02
CA THR A 292 -30.87 23.54 2.01
C THR A 292 -32.39 23.52 1.80
N LEU A 293 -33.10 24.48 2.41
CA LEU A 293 -34.53 24.69 2.18
C LEU A 293 -34.79 25.92 1.31
N THR A 294 -35.96 25.95 0.65
CA THR A 294 -36.41 27.13 -0.07
C THR A 294 -37.22 28.03 0.85
N ALA A 295 -36.78 29.28 1.02
CA ALA A 295 -37.46 30.27 1.85
C ALA A 295 -38.91 30.52 1.41
N GLY A 296 -39.82 30.69 2.37
CA GLY A 296 -41.25 30.92 2.13
C GLY A 296 -42.06 29.65 1.82
N THR A 297 -41.43 28.48 1.83
CA THR A 297 -42.10 27.19 1.65
C THR A 297 -41.96 26.31 2.88
N THR A 298 -42.97 25.47 3.13
CA THR A 298 -42.89 24.39 4.12
C THR A 298 -42.51 23.11 3.40
N THR A 299 -41.39 22.51 3.81
CA THR A 299 -40.87 21.26 3.25
C THR A 299 -40.92 20.17 4.32
N ASP A 300 -41.46 19.01 3.98
CA ASP A 300 -41.29 17.83 4.83
C ASP A 300 -39.88 17.27 4.64
N ILE A 301 -39.06 17.38 5.68
CA ILE A 301 -37.67 16.93 5.64
C ILE A 301 -37.55 15.41 5.67
N HIS A 302 -38.62 14.62 5.81
CA HIS A 302 -38.59 13.15 5.70
C HIS A 302 -39.10 12.64 4.36
N ALA A 303 -39.54 13.52 3.47
CA ALA A 303 -39.96 13.16 2.12
C ALA A 303 -38.79 12.50 1.35
N SER A 304 -39.11 11.50 0.52
CA SER A 304 -38.10 10.75 -0.25
C SER A 304 -37.28 11.63 -1.21
N GLY A 305 -37.81 12.79 -1.62
CA GLY A 305 -37.11 13.76 -2.46
C GLY A 305 -36.21 14.75 -1.71
N PHE A 306 -36.21 14.76 -0.37
CA PHE A 306 -35.36 15.66 0.41
C PHE A 306 -34.00 15.01 0.69
N ALA A 307 -32.95 15.59 0.12
CA ALA A 307 -31.57 15.19 0.38
C ALA A 307 -30.99 15.97 1.57
N LEU A 308 -30.51 15.24 2.58
CA LEU A 308 -29.78 15.80 3.71
C LEU A 308 -28.44 16.40 3.25
N ALA A 309 -27.87 17.27 4.07
CA ALA A 309 -26.55 17.82 3.82
C ALA A 309 -25.44 16.76 3.96
N ASN A 310 -24.36 16.95 3.23
CA ASN A 310 -23.16 16.12 3.27
C ASN A 310 -21.93 17.02 3.41
N LEU A 311 -20.94 16.52 4.14
CA LEU A 311 -19.58 17.03 4.06
C LEU A 311 -19.01 16.69 2.68
N VAL A 312 -18.33 17.65 2.09
CA VAL A 312 -17.64 17.55 0.81
C VAL A 312 -16.15 17.62 1.12
N PRO A 313 -15.36 16.60 0.72
CA PRO A 313 -13.92 16.58 0.94
C PRO A 313 -13.21 17.79 0.33
N PRO A 314 -12.01 18.13 0.82
CA PRO A 314 -11.20 19.20 0.27
C PRO A 314 -10.90 18.99 -1.23
N SER A 315 -10.83 20.10 -1.98
CA SER A 315 -10.47 20.06 -3.41
C SER A 315 -8.98 19.81 -3.66
N THR A 316 -8.16 20.01 -2.64
CA THR A 316 -6.72 19.74 -2.66
C THR A 316 -6.48 18.53 -1.78
N ARG A 317 -6.22 17.37 -2.38
CA ARG A 317 -5.96 16.11 -1.68
C ARG A 317 -5.26 15.11 -2.60
N LEU A 318 -4.58 14.14 -2.03
CA LEU A 318 -4.18 12.90 -2.66
C LEU A 318 -5.41 11.98 -2.79
N GLY A 319 -5.29 11.00 -3.68
CA GLY A 319 -6.37 10.12 -4.15
C GLY A 319 -7.82 10.60 -4.02
N THR A 320 -8.66 9.85 -3.30
CA THR A 320 -10.11 10.06 -3.24
C THR A 320 -10.69 10.12 -1.84
N ALA A 321 -10.22 9.27 -0.94
CA ALA A 321 -10.48 9.35 0.48
C ALA A 321 -9.75 10.57 1.06
N LEU A 322 -10.20 10.98 2.23
CA LEU A 322 -9.46 11.85 3.12
C LEU A 322 -10.00 11.53 4.50
N ASP A 323 -9.10 11.07 5.33
CA ASP A 323 -9.33 10.79 6.72
C ASP A 323 -8.95 12.05 7.54
N SER A 324 -9.52 12.19 8.72
CA SER A 324 -9.24 13.36 9.56
C SER A 324 -9.17 12.89 11.00
N GLU A 325 -8.07 13.20 11.66
CA GLU A 325 -7.79 12.74 13.00
C GLU A 325 -7.32 13.85 13.94
N SER A 326 -7.77 13.73 15.18
CA SER A 326 -7.46 14.70 16.24
C SER A 326 -6.04 14.56 16.77
N LEU A 327 -5.33 13.47 16.47
CA LEU A 327 -3.97 13.20 16.95
C LEU A 327 -3.32 12.23 15.98
N ALA A 328 -2.04 12.44 15.68
CA ALA A 328 -1.26 11.53 14.84
C ALA A 328 -1.30 10.08 15.37
N GLN A 329 -1.73 9.15 14.53
CA GLN A 329 -1.82 7.73 14.84
C GLN A 329 -0.59 6.93 14.40
N PHE A 330 0.60 7.34 14.84
CA PHE A 330 1.84 6.69 14.43
C PHE A 330 1.83 5.16 14.58
N SER A 331 2.10 4.45 13.49
CA SER A 331 2.08 3.00 13.43
C SER A 331 3.40 2.46 12.85
N ALA A 332 3.68 1.18 13.09
CA ALA A 332 4.82 0.51 12.45
C ALA A 332 4.57 0.19 10.98
N ASN A 333 3.33 0.38 10.52
CA ASN A 333 2.87 -0.03 9.22
C ASN A 333 2.38 1.10 8.33
N ALA A 334 2.39 2.34 8.81
CA ALA A 334 1.67 3.43 8.15
C ALA A 334 0.23 2.96 7.79
N ASP A 335 -0.50 2.53 8.84
CA ASP A 335 -1.88 2.00 8.85
C ASP A 335 -2.60 2.30 10.18
N GLY A 336 -2.20 3.35 10.90
CA GLY A 336 -2.62 3.58 12.28
C GLY A 336 -4.01 4.20 12.40
N ASP A 337 -4.26 5.21 11.59
CA ASP A 337 -5.53 5.93 11.36
C ASP A 337 -6.58 5.07 10.64
N ASP A 338 -6.11 4.19 9.78
CA ASP A 338 -6.81 3.09 9.10
C ASP A 338 -7.75 2.25 10.01
N LEU A 339 -7.41 2.16 11.31
CA LEU A 339 -8.18 1.40 12.30
C LEU A 339 -9.34 2.19 12.95
N LEU A 340 -9.38 3.51 12.76
CA LEU A 340 -10.39 4.42 13.30
C LEU A 340 -11.21 5.16 12.23
N GLY A 341 -10.82 5.07 10.95
CA GLY A 341 -11.40 5.85 9.84
C GLY A 341 -11.54 5.08 8.51
N SER A 342 -11.29 5.77 7.39
CA SER A 342 -11.29 5.19 6.04
C SER A 342 -9.88 5.33 5.47
N ASP A 343 -9.24 4.21 5.10
CA ASP A 343 -7.96 4.11 4.35
C ASP A 343 -7.83 5.23 3.31
N ASP A 344 -7.03 6.23 3.65
CA ASP A 344 -6.73 7.38 2.80
C ASP A 344 -5.36 7.29 2.14
N GLU A 345 -4.65 6.17 2.34
CA GLU A 345 -3.46 5.74 1.60
C GLU A 345 -3.79 5.31 0.15
N ASP A 346 -4.70 6.05 -0.49
CA ASP A 346 -5.25 5.80 -1.81
C ASP A 346 -4.57 6.62 -2.92
N ALA A 347 -3.48 7.35 -2.62
CA ALA A 347 -2.60 7.92 -3.64
C ALA A 347 -2.09 6.89 -4.64
N PHE A 348 -1.88 5.63 -4.23
CA PHE A 348 -1.41 4.57 -5.11
C PHE A 348 -2.47 3.49 -5.32
N ALA A 349 -2.64 3.07 -6.58
CA ALA A 349 -3.59 1.99 -6.92
C ALA A 349 -3.20 0.61 -6.36
N ALA A 350 -1.98 0.47 -5.83
CA ALA A 350 -1.49 -0.74 -5.15
C ALA A 350 -0.32 -0.35 -4.22
N PRO A 351 -0.08 -1.14 -3.15
CA PRO A 351 1.05 -0.91 -2.26
C PRO A 351 2.38 -0.85 -3.01
N LEU A 352 3.27 0.07 -2.63
CA LEU A 352 4.57 0.30 -3.28
C LEU A 352 5.47 -0.96 -3.31
N GLY A 353 5.33 -1.84 -2.33
CA GLY A 353 6.04 -3.12 -2.29
C GLY A 353 7.56 -2.94 -2.23
N THR A 354 8.30 -3.63 -3.10
CA THR A 354 9.77 -3.57 -3.14
C THR A 354 10.25 -2.63 -4.24
N ILE A 355 11.01 -1.61 -3.85
CA ILE A 355 11.62 -0.61 -4.72
C ILE A 355 13.10 -0.94 -4.95
N ALA A 356 13.51 -0.87 -6.21
CA ALA A 356 14.89 -0.97 -6.64
C ALA A 356 15.68 0.28 -6.21
N ALA A 357 16.58 0.15 -5.25
CA ALA A 357 17.33 1.26 -4.68
C ALA A 357 18.82 1.11 -4.96
N LEU A 358 19.23 1.36 -6.21
CA LEU A 358 20.64 1.37 -6.61
C LEU A 358 21.22 2.79 -6.48
N PRO A 359 22.31 3.01 -5.72
CA PRO A 359 22.98 4.30 -5.62
C PRO A 359 23.20 5.01 -6.96
N GLY A 360 22.84 6.29 -7.00
CA GLY A 360 23.04 7.17 -8.17
C GLY A 360 22.05 6.98 -9.31
N THR A 361 21.12 6.01 -9.21
CA THR A 361 20.03 5.86 -10.19
C THR A 361 18.84 6.72 -9.84
N THR A 362 18.02 7.04 -10.84
CA THR A 362 16.73 7.72 -10.63
C THR A 362 15.66 6.68 -10.32
N TYR A 363 15.00 6.83 -9.17
CA TYR A 363 13.75 6.16 -8.87
C TYR A 363 12.59 7.09 -9.23
N THR A 364 11.58 6.57 -9.94
CA THR A 364 10.33 7.29 -10.25
C THR A 364 9.17 6.52 -9.64
N SER A 365 8.31 7.20 -8.88
CA SER A 365 7.13 6.59 -8.27
C SER A 365 6.17 6.04 -9.33
N PRO A 366 5.33 5.05 -8.98
CA PRO A 366 4.07 4.84 -9.69
C PRO A 366 3.23 6.12 -9.78
N ALA A 367 2.17 6.08 -10.58
CA ALA A 367 1.25 7.20 -10.70
C ALA A 367 0.57 7.48 -9.34
N ILE A 368 0.75 8.70 -8.84
CA ILE A 368 0.15 9.24 -7.62
C ILE A 368 -1.17 9.90 -8.01
N ALA A 369 -2.30 9.35 -7.55
CA ALA A 369 -3.61 9.96 -7.70
C ALA A 369 -3.69 11.23 -6.83
N CYS A 370 -4.32 12.27 -7.38
CA CYS A 370 -4.52 13.51 -6.65
C CYS A 370 -5.70 14.29 -7.23
N THR A 371 -6.29 15.15 -6.40
CA THR A 371 -7.27 16.17 -6.77
C THR A 371 -6.72 17.55 -6.39
N GLY A 372 -6.73 18.51 -7.32
CA GLY A 372 -6.16 19.84 -7.12
C GLY A 372 -7.01 21.00 -7.64
N PRO A 373 -6.59 22.25 -7.37
CA PRO A 373 -5.20 22.67 -7.54
C PRO A 373 -4.30 22.55 -6.29
N GLY A 374 -3.19 21.81 -6.40
CA GLY A 374 -2.19 21.72 -5.34
C GLY A 374 -0.84 21.17 -5.82
N THR A 375 0.26 21.54 -5.15
CA THR A 375 1.60 20.99 -5.43
C THR A 375 1.81 19.72 -4.62
N VAL A 376 2.34 18.67 -5.24
CA VAL A 376 2.70 17.41 -4.58
C VAL A 376 4.21 17.37 -4.31
N ARG A 377 4.60 16.97 -3.11
CA ARG A 377 5.99 16.65 -2.72
C ARG A 377 6.03 15.29 -2.04
N GLY A 378 7.20 14.66 -2.06
CA GLY A 378 7.39 13.43 -1.32
C GLY A 378 8.81 13.21 -0.82
N TRP A 379 8.92 12.35 0.18
CA TRP A 379 10.17 11.95 0.83
C TRP A 379 10.28 10.44 0.89
N ILE A 380 11.49 9.90 0.78
CA ILE A 380 11.79 8.48 1.01
C ILE A 380 13.01 8.41 1.92
N ASP A 381 12.87 7.70 3.04
CA ASP A 381 14.01 7.40 3.91
C ASP A 381 14.85 6.31 3.24
N PHE A 382 15.93 6.72 2.57
CA PHE A 382 16.79 5.79 1.84
C PHE A 382 17.81 5.13 2.75
N ASN A 383 18.29 5.85 3.75
CA ASN A 383 19.38 5.40 4.61
C ASN A 383 18.89 4.54 5.80
N ARG A 384 17.57 4.49 6.02
CA ARG A 384 16.84 3.76 7.07
C ARG A 384 17.21 4.20 8.48
N ASP A 385 17.44 5.49 8.71
CA ASP A 385 17.80 6.03 10.02
C ASP A 385 16.60 6.51 10.86
N GLY A 386 15.40 6.51 10.27
CA GLY A 386 14.16 6.82 10.97
C GLY A 386 13.68 8.26 10.81
N ASP A 387 14.27 9.05 9.90
CA ASP A 387 13.79 10.37 9.53
C ASP A 387 13.86 10.65 8.02
N PHE A 388 13.52 11.88 7.60
CA PHE A 388 13.50 12.33 6.19
C PHE A 388 14.41 13.54 5.93
N ASN A 389 15.33 13.83 6.85
CA ASN A 389 16.09 15.09 6.87
C ASN A 389 17.36 15.03 6.00
N ASP A 390 17.60 13.90 5.35
CA ASP A 390 18.84 13.63 4.65
C ASP A 390 18.86 14.13 3.20
N ALA A 391 20.06 14.47 2.74
CA ALA A 391 20.25 14.95 1.38
C ALA A 391 19.93 13.82 0.37
N GLY A 392 18.96 14.09 -0.51
CA GLY A 392 18.51 13.14 -1.54
C GLY A 392 17.26 12.35 -1.17
N GLU A 393 16.68 12.57 0.00
CA GLU A 393 15.43 11.94 0.42
C GLU A 393 14.19 12.70 -0.04
N THR A 394 14.32 13.99 -0.30
CA THR A 394 13.26 14.81 -0.92
C THR A 394 13.17 14.56 -2.43
N SER A 395 11.96 14.54 -2.98
CA SER A 395 11.73 14.40 -4.42
C SER A 395 12.41 15.55 -5.21
N ASN A 396 13.07 15.19 -6.31
CA ASN A 396 13.76 16.15 -7.19
C ASN A 396 12.76 17.08 -7.91
N ASN A 397 11.53 16.63 -8.11
CA ASN A 397 10.44 17.39 -8.71
C ASN A 397 9.28 17.60 -7.72
N SER A 398 8.43 18.59 -8.02
CA SER A 398 7.22 18.90 -7.25
C SER A 398 6.10 19.34 -8.21
N PRO A 399 5.44 18.39 -8.89
CA PRO A 399 4.41 18.68 -9.88
C PRO A 399 3.16 19.29 -9.23
N THR A 400 2.40 20.04 -10.02
CA THR A 400 1.09 20.57 -9.60
C THR A 400 -0.01 19.65 -10.12
N CYS A 401 -0.85 19.16 -9.21
CA CYS A 401 -2.10 18.50 -9.51
C CYS A 401 -3.15 19.53 -9.92
N THR A 402 -3.85 19.30 -11.04
CA THR A 402 -4.94 20.18 -11.51
C THR A 402 -6.16 19.34 -11.88
N GLY A 403 -7.30 19.61 -11.25
CA GLY A 403 -8.44 18.69 -11.33
C GLY A 403 -8.11 17.33 -10.71
N THR A 404 -8.88 16.30 -11.06
CA THR A 404 -8.59 14.92 -10.66
C THR A 404 -7.70 14.26 -11.71
N THR A 405 -6.45 13.96 -11.36
CA THR A 405 -5.43 13.44 -12.29
C THR A 405 -4.40 12.57 -11.57
N THR A 406 -3.33 12.21 -12.26
CA THR A 406 -2.17 11.55 -11.66
C THR A 406 -0.87 12.30 -11.95
N VAL A 407 0.06 12.24 -11.01
CA VAL A 407 1.41 12.79 -11.13
C VAL A 407 2.47 11.73 -10.79
N ASN A 408 3.74 11.99 -11.11
CA ASN A 408 4.85 11.13 -10.67
C ASN A 408 5.91 11.98 -9.98
N LEU A 409 6.50 11.43 -8.93
CA LEU A 409 7.67 11.98 -8.27
C LEU A 409 8.92 11.18 -8.66
N ASN A 410 10.09 11.82 -8.62
CA ASN A 410 11.35 11.14 -8.83
C ASN A 410 12.42 11.57 -7.82
N TRP A 411 13.32 10.64 -7.51
CA TRP A 411 14.43 10.78 -6.58
C TRP A 411 15.71 10.28 -7.22
N THR A 412 16.84 10.86 -6.82
CA THR A 412 18.15 10.28 -7.10
C THR A 412 18.54 9.45 -5.87
N VAL A 413 18.62 8.12 -6.02
CA VAL A 413 18.91 7.22 -4.90
C VAL A 413 20.28 7.58 -4.28
N PRO A 414 20.34 7.93 -2.99
CA PRO A 414 21.58 8.33 -2.32
C PRO A 414 22.62 7.22 -2.24
N ALA A 415 23.90 7.59 -2.11
CA ALA A 415 24.99 6.64 -1.93
C ALA A 415 24.91 5.83 -0.63
N GLY A 416 24.28 6.40 0.41
CA GLY A 416 24.10 5.79 1.72
C GLY A 416 22.90 4.85 1.85
N VAL A 417 22.22 4.52 0.74
CA VAL A 417 21.00 3.71 0.77
C VAL A 417 21.20 2.36 1.47
N GLN A 418 20.26 1.99 2.32
CA GLN A 418 20.24 0.72 3.03
C GLN A 418 19.05 -0.12 2.59
N THR A 419 19.27 -1.43 2.41
CA THR A 419 18.18 -2.36 2.05
C THR A 419 17.33 -2.69 3.27
N GLY A 420 16.02 -2.83 3.08
CA GLY A 420 15.05 -3.24 4.09
C GLY A 420 13.79 -2.38 4.05
N ARG A 421 12.90 -2.60 5.02
CA ARG A 421 11.68 -1.79 5.19
C ARG A 421 12.03 -0.32 5.42
N SER A 422 11.32 0.56 4.73
CA SER A 422 11.37 2.01 4.89
C SER A 422 10.00 2.64 4.61
N TYR A 423 9.92 3.96 4.60
CA TYR A 423 8.68 4.72 4.43
C TYR A 423 8.84 5.80 3.35
N MET A 424 7.73 6.13 2.72
CA MET A 424 7.56 7.28 1.86
C MET A 424 6.49 8.18 2.45
N ARG A 425 6.76 9.48 2.55
CA ARG A 425 5.74 10.47 2.87
C ARG A 425 5.35 11.23 1.62
N LEU A 426 4.07 11.41 1.38
CA LEU A 426 3.52 12.31 0.36
C LEU A 426 2.84 13.48 1.04
N ARG A 427 2.96 14.68 0.45
CA ARG A 427 2.20 15.86 0.90
C ARG A 427 1.70 16.63 -0.31
N ILE A 428 0.45 17.07 -0.27
CA ILE A 428 -0.13 18.00 -1.25
C ILE A 428 -0.65 19.25 -0.55
N ALA A 429 -0.46 20.45 -1.11
CA ALA A 429 -1.08 21.68 -0.60
C ALA A 429 -1.21 22.73 -1.72
N SER A 430 -2.14 23.68 -1.59
CA SER A 430 -2.24 24.82 -2.52
C SER A 430 -1.02 25.75 -2.42
N ASN A 431 -0.38 25.83 -1.24
CA ASN A 431 0.83 26.60 -0.99
C ASN A 431 2.06 25.69 -0.84
N ALA A 432 2.85 25.59 -1.90
CA ALA A 432 4.06 24.76 -1.94
C ALA A 432 5.11 25.10 -0.86
N ALA A 433 5.09 26.30 -0.28
CA ALA A 433 6.02 26.68 0.79
C ALA A 433 5.70 26.00 2.13
N GLN A 434 4.42 25.66 2.38
CA GLN A 434 3.99 25.00 3.62
C GLN A 434 4.39 23.52 3.66
N ILE A 435 4.54 22.90 2.48
CA ILE A 435 4.98 21.52 2.32
C ILE A 435 6.43 21.41 1.85
N ALA A 436 7.26 22.44 2.12
CA ALA A 436 8.68 22.40 1.75
C ALA A 436 9.49 21.42 2.60
N ALA A 437 8.97 21.04 3.77
CA ALA A 437 9.57 20.12 4.72
C ALA A 437 8.70 18.86 4.91
N PRO A 438 9.28 17.73 5.33
CA PRO A 438 8.53 16.48 5.58
C PRO A 438 7.63 16.56 6.81
N THR A 439 7.80 17.56 7.66
CA THR A 439 7.06 17.79 8.90
C THR A 439 6.46 19.21 8.93
N GLY A 440 5.62 19.48 9.93
CA GLY A 440 4.99 20.79 10.13
C GLY A 440 3.63 20.94 9.45
N SER A 441 3.02 22.11 9.59
CA SER A 441 1.60 22.34 9.24
C SER A 441 1.40 23.01 7.88
N ALA A 442 0.39 22.56 7.13
CA ALA A 442 -0.19 23.24 5.98
C ALA A 442 -1.64 23.66 6.24
N SER A 443 -2.09 24.74 5.59
CA SER A 443 -3.43 25.31 5.82
C SER A 443 -4.55 24.69 4.96
N ASP A 444 -4.17 23.80 4.05
CA ASP A 444 -5.01 22.98 3.19
C ASP A 444 -4.18 21.79 2.70
N GLY A 445 -4.84 20.79 2.11
CA GLY A 445 -4.17 19.65 1.54
C GLY A 445 -4.28 18.38 2.37
N GLU A 446 -3.35 17.48 2.12
CA GLU A 446 -3.28 16.15 2.73
C GLU A 446 -1.82 15.65 2.81
N VAL A 447 -1.55 14.75 3.74
CA VAL A 447 -0.37 13.94 3.93
C VAL A 447 -0.76 12.47 3.90
N GLU A 448 0.00 11.65 3.19
CA GLU A 448 -0.15 10.19 3.28
C GLU A 448 1.23 9.58 3.53
N ASP A 449 1.30 8.53 4.33
CA ASP A 449 2.51 7.77 4.57
C ASP A 449 2.39 6.34 4.01
N HIS A 450 3.47 5.85 3.40
CA HIS A 450 3.45 4.61 2.63
C HIS A 450 4.62 3.73 2.99
N VAL A 451 4.35 2.45 3.28
CA VAL A 451 5.42 1.46 3.48
C VAL A 451 6.00 1.01 2.16
N LEU A 452 7.33 0.93 2.12
CA LEU A 452 8.08 0.33 1.03
C LEU A 452 9.25 -0.53 1.54
N THR A 453 9.78 -1.36 0.66
CA THR A 453 11.01 -2.11 0.92
C THR A 453 12.08 -1.70 -0.07
N LEU A 454 13.17 -1.12 0.41
CA LEU A 454 14.34 -0.82 -0.40
C LEU A 454 15.14 -2.10 -0.63
N ALA A 455 15.38 -2.44 -1.87
CA ALA A 455 16.22 -3.58 -2.20
C ALA A 455 17.11 -3.28 -3.41
N ASN A 456 18.26 -3.94 -3.44
CA ASN A 456 19.13 -3.98 -4.61
C ASN A 456 19.18 -5.40 -5.16
N ALA A 457 19.81 -5.58 -6.32
CA ALA A 457 20.20 -6.90 -6.80
C ALA A 457 21.71 -7.06 -6.68
N ARG A 458 22.17 -8.25 -6.29
CA ARG A 458 23.56 -8.66 -6.32
C ARG A 458 23.71 -9.87 -7.22
N VAL A 459 24.71 -9.84 -8.08
CA VAL A 459 25.04 -10.98 -8.95
C VAL A 459 26.53 -11.24 -8.90
N THR A 460 26.90 -12.47 -8.57
CA THR A 460 28.26 -13.00 -8.74
C THR A 460 28.27 -13.88 -9.99
N LEU A 461 29.10 -13.56 -10.97
CA LEU A 461 29.29 -14.38 -12.17
C LEU A 461 30.58 -15.18 -12.05
N ASN A 462 30.44 -16.51 -12.08
CA ASN A 462 31.54 -17.45 -11.98
C ASN A 462 31.76 -18.19 -13.30
N LYS A 463 33.02 -18.45 -13.59
CA LYS A 463 33.47 -19.43 -14.55
C LYS A 463 33.78 -20.73 -13.83
N GLN A 464 33.29 -21.84 -14.40
CA GLN A 464 33.77 -23.18 -14.07
C GLN A 464 34.24 -23.89 -15.35
N VAL A 465 35.35 -24.60 -15.27
CA VAL A 465 35.91 -25.39 -16.36
C VAL A 465 35.95 -26.84 -15.90
N ALA A 466 34.93 -27.60 -16.28
CA ALA A 466 34.80 -29.01 -15.90
C ALA A 466 35.85 -29.89 -16.59
N ALA A 467 36.18 -29.59 -17.85
CA ALA A 467 37.25 -30.25 -18.59
C ALA A 467 37.79 -29.33 -19.69
N ARG A 468 39.11 -29.29 -19.85
CA ARG A 468 39.79 -28.57 -20.93
C ARG A 468 40.13 -29.52 -22.09
N ALA A 469 39.92 -29.06 -23.32
CA ALA A 469 40.34 -29.75 -24.52
C ALA A 469 41.86 -29.57 -24.76
N ASN A 470 42.38 -28.37 -24.48
CA ASN A 470 43.80 -28.07 -24.46
C ASN A 470 44.14 -27.38 -23.13
N ALA A 471 45.25 -27.79 -22.50
CA ALA A 471 45.72 -27.23 -21.23
C ALA A 471 46.00 -25.71 -21.29
N ALA A 472 46.31 -25.18 -22.48
CA ALA A 472 46.55 -23.76 -22.71
C ALA A 472 45.27 -22.93 -22.92
N ASP A 473 44.11 -23.56 -23.14
CA ASP A 473 42.86 -22.83 -23.31
C ASP A 473 42.51 -22.09 -22.02
N GLN A 474 42.06 -20.84 -22.11
CA GLN A 474 41.56 -20.02 -21.00
C GLN A 474 40.22 -19.39 -21.37
N PHE A 475 39.41 -19.12 -20.34
CA PHE A 475 38.07 -18.56 -20.49
C PHE A 475 37.91 -17.31 -19.63
N THR A 476 37.18 -16.34 -20.17
CA THR A 476 36.75 -15.13 -19.47
C THR A 476 35.24 -15.07 -19.43
N VAL A 477 34.70 -14.84 -18.24
CA VAL A 477 33.31 -14.43 -18.04
C VAL A 477 33.23 -12.93 -17.85
N SER A 478 32.21 -12.30 -18.44
CA SER A 478 31.96 -10.87 -18.29
C SER A 478 30.48 -10.62 -18.03
N LEU A 479 30.19 -9.77 -17.04
CA LEU A 479 28.87 -9.19 -16.82
C LEU A 479 28.83 -7.84 -17.51
N LEU A 480 27.90 -7.65 -18.45
CA LEU A 480 27.78 -6.42 -19.24
C LEU A 480 26.41 -5.77 -19.06
N GLN A 481 26.39 -4.44 -19.15
CA GLN A 481 25.19 -3.64 -19.35
C GLN A 481 25.31 -2.95 -20.72
N GLY A 482 24.57 -3.45 -21.71
CA GLY A 482 24.83 -3.08 -23.11
C GLY A 482 26.25 -3.48 -23.53
N ALA A 483 27.05 -2.52 -23.99
CA ALA A 483 28.45 -2.74 -24.38
C ALA A 483 29.46 -2.59 -23.22
N THR A 484 29.03 -2.02 -22.09
CA THR A 484 29.91 -1.72 -20.95
C THR A 484 30.13 -2.97 -20.11
N VAL A 485 31.39 -3.29 -19.82
CA VAL A 485 31.75 -4.38 -18.88
C VAL A 485 31.60 -3.85 -17.46
N VAL A 486 30.63 -4.38 -16.71
CA VAL A 486 30.43 -4.10 -15.28
C VAL A 486 31.48 -4.81 -14.46
N ALA A 487 31.70 -6.10 -14.75
CA ALA A 487 32.77 -6.89 -14.15
C ALA A 487 33.19 -8.03 -15.07
N SER A 488 34.43 -8.50 -14.93
CA SER A 488 34.90 -9.69 -15.64
C SER A 488 35.90 -10.48 -14.81
N ALA A 489 36.03 -11.77 -15.11
CA ALA A 489 36.99 -12.66 -14.47
C ALA A 489 37.47 -13.72 -15.46
N ALA A 490 38.76 -14.05 -15.41
CA ALA A 490 39.39 -15.00 -16.32
C ALA A 490 40.07 -16.13 -15.56
N THR A 491 39.97 -17.33 -16.11
CA THR A 491 40.82 -18.45 -15.68
C THR A 491 42.27 -18.20 -16.10
N SER A 492 43.23 -18.77 -15.36
CA SER A 492 44.65 -18.67 -15.69
C SER A 492 45.39 -19.95 -15.33
N GLY A 493 46.41 -20.29 -16.13
CA GLY A 493 47.22 -21.49 -15.94
C GLY A 493 46.36 -22.76 -15.83
N THR A 494 46.53 -23.51 -14.75
CA THR A 494 45.78 -24.73 -14.46
C THR A 494 44.47 -24.48 -13.70
N GLY A 495 44.18 -23.23 -13.30
CA GLY A 495 42.98 -22.89 -12.53
C GLY A 495 41.71 -23.20 -13.30
N THR A 496 40.76 -23.87 -12.66
CA THR A 496 39.49 -24.29 -13.29
C THR A 496 38.32 -23.36 -13.00
N SER A 497 38.53 -22.31 -12.21
CA SER A 497 37.48 -21.37 -11.80
C SER A 497 37.96 -19.93 -11.82
N ALA A 498 37.04 -19.00 -12.02
CA ALA A 498 37.24 -17.55 -11.87
C ALA A 498 35.91 -16.90 -11.47
N GLY A 499 35.92 -15.76 -10.78
CA GLY A 499 34.68 -15.11 -10.35
C GLY A 499 34.79 -13.59 -10.30
N THR A 500 33.71 -12.90 -10.64
CA THR A 500 33.66 -11.42 -10.64
C THR A 500 33.56 -10.81 -9.25
N GLY A 501 33.35 -11.62 -8.21
CA GLY A 501 32.78 -11.13 -6.95
C GLY A 501 31.33 -10.66 -7.11
N ALA A 502 30.69 -10.32 -6.00
CA ALA A 502 29.32 -9.82 -5.99
C ALA A 502 29.26 -8.40 -6.57
N GLN A 503 28.47 -8.22 -7.62
CA GLN A 503 28.25 -6.95 -8.28
C GLN A 503 26.85 -6.43 -7.93
N LEU A 504 26.78 -5.17 -7.52
CA LEU A 504 25.52 -4.49 -7.25
C LEU A 504 24.90 -4.02 -8.57
N LEU A 505 23.68 -4.46 -8.85
CA LEU A 505 22.98 -4.23 -10.11
C LEU A 505 21.62 -3.58 -9.88
N ALA A 506 21.15 -2.86 -10.91
CA ALA A 506 19.79 -2.38 -10.96
C ALA A 506 18.86 -3.56 -11.25
N SER A 507 17.86 -3.79 -10.42
CA SER A 507 16.83 -4.79 -10.74
C SER A 507 15.96 -4.34 -11.91
N ALA A 508 15.25 -5.28 -12.51
CA ALA A 508 14.43 -5.10 -13.72
C ALA A 508 15.21 -4.57 -14.95
N THR A 509 16.54 -4.45 -14.85
CA THR A 509 17.42 -4.05 -15.95
C THR A 509 18.03 -5.28 -16.60
N GLY A 510 18.07 -5.33 -17.93
CA GLY A 510 18.68 -6.43 -18.66
C GLY A 510 20.21 -6.35 -18.66
N TYR A 511 20.86 -7.44 -18.27
CA TYR A 511 22.31 -7.63 -18.32
C TYR A 511 22.67 -8.80 -19.24
N THR A 512 23.90 -8.77 -19.76
CA THR A 512 24.48 -9.86 -20.54
C THR A 512 25.54 -10.58 -19.72
N LEU A 513 25.40 -11.89 -19.57
CA LEU A 513 26.41 -12.80 -19.02
C LEU A 513 27.15 -13.43 -20.20
N ARG A 514 28.37 -12.97 -20.45
CA ARG A 514 29.18 -13.39 -21.59
C ARG A 514 30.22 -14.41 -21.16
N ASP A 515 30.43 -15.43 -22.00
CA ASP A 515 31.55 -16.36 -21.92
C ASP A 515 32.37 -16.32 -23.21
N ALA A 516 33.68 -16.21 -23.06
CA ALA A 516 34.61 -16.13 -24.17
C ALA A 516 35.81 -17.04 -23.93
N LEU A 517 36.29 -17.70 -24.99
CA LEU A 517 37.63 -18.25 -25.01
C LEU A 517 38.61 -17.09 -25.11
N SER A 518 39.38 -16.83 -24.05
CA SER A 518 40.27 -15.67 -23.95
C SER A 518 41.72 -15.97 -24.33
N ALA A 519 42.11 -17.25 -24.30
CA ALA A 519 43.38 -17.73 -24.85
C ALA A 519 43.25 -19.20 -25.25
N GLY A 520 44.16 -19.67 -26.12
CA GLY A 520 44.20 -21.05 -26.61
C GLY A 520 43.86 -21.17 -28.09
N SER A 521 44.10 -22.37 -28.64
CA SER A 521 43.93 -22.66 -30.06
C SER A 521 42.71 -23.52 -30.36
N THR A 522 42.03 -24.05 -29.34
CA THR A 522 40.87 -24.91 -29.55
C THR A 522 39.68 -24.06 -30.01
N PRO A 523 39.00 -24.40 -31.12
CA PRO A 523 37.77 -23.73 -31.50
C PRO A 523 36.73 -23.78 -30.37
N PHE A 524 36.11 -22.64 -30.05
CA PHE A 524 35.21 -22.57 -28.89
C PHE A 524 33.98 -23.49 -29.02
N ALA A 525 33.61 -23.89 -30.24
CA ALA A 525 32.59 -24.90 -30.53
C ALA A 525 32.91 -26.30 -29.94
N ARG A 526 34.17 -26.61 -29.62
CA ARG A 526 34.58 -27.86 -28.95
C ARG A 526 34.24 -27.90 -27.46
N TYR A 527 33.60 -26.87 -26.93
CA TYR A 527 33.11 -26.81 -25.56
C TYR A 527 31.59 -26.76 -25.54
N GLN A 528 30.99 -27.67 -24.77
CA GLN A 528 29.63 -27.52 -24.28
C GLN A 528 29.64 -26.45 -23.19
N LYS A 529 28.65 -25.54 -23.23
CA LYS A 529 28.48 -24.50 -22.23
C LYS A 529 27.11 -24.63 -21.59
N SER A 530 27.05 -24.39 -20.30
CA SER A 530 25.81 -24.33 -19.53
C SER A 530 25.91 -23.19 -18.53
N ILE A 531 24.76 -22.66 -18.13
CA ILE A 531 24.66 -21.67 -17.07
C ILE A 531 23.64 -22.13 -16.03
N ALA A 532 23.96 -21.93 -14.77
CA ALA A 532 23.02 -22.08 -13.67
C ALA A 532 23.14 -20.87 -12.74
N CYS A 533 22.01 -20.24 -12.41
CA CYS A 533 21.93 -19.20 -11.40
C CYS A 533 21.20 -19.75 -10.18
N VAL A 534 21.77 -19.54 -9.00
CA VAL A 534 21.19 -19.95 -7.72
C VAL A 534 21.14 -18.75 -6.78
N ALA A 535 20.10 -18.69 -5.95
CA ALA A 535 19.98 -17.70 -4.89
C ALA A 535 20.86 -18.06 -3.69
N ASN A 536 21.56 -17.07 -3.13
CA ASN A 536 22.17 -17.18 -1.81
C ASN A 536 21.10 -17.21 -0.71
N ALA A 537 21.48 -17.72 0.46
CA ALA A 537 20.63 -17.69 1.64
C ALA A 537 20.26 -16.23 1.99
N GLY A 538 18.96 -15.94 2.12
CA GLY A 538 18.45 -14.60 2.41
C GLY A 538 18.07 -13.76 1.17
N SER A 539 18.32 -14.25 -0.05
CA SER A 539 17.76 -13.64 -1.26
C SER A 539 16.24 -13.73 -1.24
N THR A 540 15.54 -12.62 -1.43
CA THR A 540 14.06 -12.54 -1.39
C THR A 540 13.44 -12.45 -2.77
N GLY A 541 14.19 -11.98 -3.78
CA GLY A 541 13.72 -11.95 -5.16
C GLY A 541 13.66 -13.34 -5.79
N ALA A 542 12.68 -13.58 -6.67
CA ALA A 542 12.61 -14.81 -7.47
C ALA A 542 13.87 -14.97 -8.33
N VAL A 543 14.34 -16.21 -8.53
CA VAL A 543 15.52 -16.49 -9.36
C VAL A 543 15.12 -16.42 -10.84
N PRO A 544 15.64 -15.46 -11.62
CA PRO A 544 15.35 -15.39 -13.04
C PRO A 544 16.05 -16.53 -13.80
N VAL A 545 15.43 -16.98 -14.89
CA VAL A 545 16.02 -17.95 -15.81
C VAL A 545 16.84 -17.20 -16.86
N PRO A 546 18.15 -17.46 -17.01
CA PRO A 546 18.94 -16.82 -18.06
C PRO A 546 18.44 -17.17 -19.47
N GLY A 547 18.25 -16.18 -20.34
CA GLY A 547 17.89 -16.37 -21.75
C GLY A 547 19.12 -16.65 -22.63
N GLY A 548 18.99 -17.47 -23.66
CA GLY A 548 20.11 -17.89 -24.53
C GLY A 548 20.47 -19.37 -24.36
N PRO A 549 21.69 -19.82 -24.73
CA PRO A 549 22.82 -19.02 -25.24
C PRO A 549 22.60 -18.46 -26.65
N THR A 550 23.32 -17.38 -26.98
CA THR A 550 23.42 -16.82 -28.34
C THR A 550 24.87 -16.60 -28.75
N GLY A 551 25.14 -16.63 -30.05
CA GLY A 551 26.50 -16.50 -30.61
C GLY A 551 27.26 -17.82 -30.73
N THR A 552 28.31 -17.82 -31.56
CA THR A 552 29.21 -18.96 -31.78
C THR A 552 30.61 -18.74 -31.18
N GLY A 553 30.79 -17.60 -30.48
CA GLY A 553 32.04 -17.17 -29.85
C GLY A 553 32.27 -15.66 -30.04
N PRO A 554 32.22 -14.83 -28.98
CA PRO A 554 31.77 -15.15 -27.61
C PRO A 554 30.31 -15.66 -27.56
N VAL A 555 29.91 -16.25 -26.43
CA VAL A 555 28.56 -16.76 -26.18
C VAL A 555 27.91 -15.97 -25.05
N ASP A 556 26.67 -15.53 -25.27
CA ASP A 556 25.96 -14.64 -24.38
C ASP A 556 24.66 -15.25 -23.85
N TRP A 557 24.39 -15.00 -22.57
CA TRP A 557 23.09 -15.16 -21.94
C TRP A 557 22.56 -13.81 -21.47
N THR A 558 21.24 -13.63 -21.47
CA THR A 558 20.59 -12.48 -20.87
C THR A 558 20.12 -12.80 -19.45
N LEU A 559 20.21 -11.83 -18.54
CA LEU A 559 19.74 -11.92 -17.16
C LEU A 559 19.07 -10.61 -16.76
N THR A 560 17.84 -10.69 -16.25
CA THR A 560 17.15 -9.54 -15.64
C THR A 560 16.96 -9.86 -14.15
N PRO A 561 17.81 -9.35 -13.25
CA PRO A 561 17.67 -9.62 -11.83
C PRO A 561 16.45 -8.89 -11.25
N ASN A 562 15.78 -9.52 -10.29
CA ASN A 562 14.68 -8.96 -9.52
C ASN A 562 15.21 -8.19 -8.30
N ALA A 563 14.41 -7.28 -7.76
CA ALA A 563 14.76 -6.59 -6.51
C ALA A 563 14.92 -7.61 -5.37
N GLY A 564 15.94 -7.44 -4.53
CA GLY A 564 16.24 -8.38 -3.44
C GLY A 564 16.92 -9.67 -3.89
N ASN A 565 17.30 -9.80 -5.17
CA ASN A 565 18.13 -10.90 -5.63
C ASN A 565 19.54 -10.81 -5.04
N ASP A 566 20.05 -11.92 -4.54
CA ASP A 566 21.48 -12.16 -4.36
C ASP A 566 21.84 -13.50 -5.02
N LEU A 567 22.39 -13.43 -6.22
CA LEU A 567 22.56 -14.58 -7.11
C LEU A 567 24.03 -14.95 -7.31
N ILE A 568 24.28 -16.26 -7.40
CA ILE A 568 25.50 -16.81 -7.99
C ILE A 568 25.13 -17.48 -9.30
N CYS A 569 25.59 -16.90 -10.41
CA CYS A 569 25.47 -17.47 -11.74
C CYS A 569 26.80 -18.11 -12.14
N THR A 570 26.80 -19.39 -12.49
CA THR A 570 28.00 -20.13 -12.89
C THR A 570 27.88 -20.60 -14.32
N ILE A 571 28.79 -20.14 -15.19
CA ILE A 571 28.93 -20.64 -16.55
C ILE A 571 29.98 -21.76 -16.57
N THR A 572 29.55 -22.96 -16.92
CA THR A 572 30.39 -24.16 -16.95
C THR A 572 30.75 -24.54 -18.38
N ASN A 573 32.06 -24.64 -18.66
CA ASN A 573 32.57 -25.21 -19.91
C ASN A 573 33.09 -26.62 -19.71
N ARG A 574 32.69 -27.51 -20.61
CA ARG A 574 33.19 -28.88 -20.68
C ARG A 574 33.61 -29.20 -22.11
N ALA A 575 34.85 -29.65 -22.28
CA ALA A 575 35.34 -30.13 -23.57
C ALA A 575 34.48 -31.30 -24.08
N VAL A 576 34.13 -31.25 -25.37
CA VAL A 576 33.44 -32.33 -26.08
C VAL A 576 34.46 -33.43 -26.41
N VAL A 577 34.18 -34.66 -25.98
CA VAL A 577 35.05 -35.82 -26.20
C VAL A 577 34.35 -36.82 -27.11
N THR A 578 34.62 -36.69 -28.41
CA THR A 578 34.28 -37.67 -29.45
C THR A 578 35.53 -38.45 -29.82
N ALA A 579 35.49 -39.78 -29.76
CA ALA A 579 36.63 -40.63 -30.12
C ALA A 579 36.18 -41.66 -31.17
N LEU A 580 36.42 -41.37 -32.44
CA LEU A 580 35.99 -42.24 -33.53
C LEU A 580 37.07 -43.27 -33.86
N ARG A 581 36.66 -44.54 -33.99
CA ARG A 581 37.51 -45.65 -34.44
C ARG A 581 36.84 -46.36 -35.61
N ILE A 582 37.61 -46.75 -36.61
CA ILE A 582 37.11 -47.49 -37.78
C ILE A 582 37.93 -48.76 -38.02
N SER A 583 37.27 -49.86 -38.34
CA SER A 583 37.90 -51.14 -38.73
C SER A 583 37.22 -51.73 -39.96
N LYS A 584 37.97 -52.39 -40.85
CA LYS A 584 37.46 -53.08 -42.04
C LYS A 584 38.04 -54.48 -42.10
N SER A 585 37.20 -55.51 -42.22
CA SER A 585 37.60 -56.91 -42.31
C SER A 585 36.57 -57.70 -43.12
N ASP A 586 37.00 -58.74 -43.82
CA ASP A 586 36.14 -59.83 -44.29
C ASP A 586 36.59 -61.19 -43.72
N ASP A 587 37.48 -61.14 -42.72
CA ASP A 587 38.05 -62.27 -41.98
C ASP A 587 38.83 -63.27 -42.85
N GLN A 588 39.30 -62.84 -44.02
CA GLN A 588 40.13 -63.64 -44.92
C GLN A 588 41.54 -63.05 -45.08
N ALA A 589 42.54 -63.93 -45.19
CA ALA A 589 43.92 -63.57 -45.47
C ALA A 589 44.31 -63.78 -46.95
N THR A 590 43.51 -64.54 -47.70
CA THR A 590 43.79 -64.93 -49.09
C THR A 590 42.55 -64.82 -49.96
N TYR A 591 42.73 -64.45 -51.22
CA TYR A 591 41.65 -64.18 -52.16
C TYR A 591 41.83 -64.96 -53.45
N THR A 592 40.73 -65.44 -54.04
CA THR A 592 40.72 -66.12 -55.34
C THR A 592 40.08 -65.20 -56.38
N PRO A 593 40.72 -64.92 -57.52
CA PRO A 593 40.12 -64.15 -58.60
C PRO A 593 38.75 -64.71 -59.02
N GLY A 594 37.75 -63.85 -59.19
CA GLY A 594 36.39 -64.21 -59.58
C GLY A 594 35.41 -64.43 -58.42
N ASP A 595 35.90 -64.67 -57.19
CA ASP A 595 35.09 -64.89 -55.99
C ASP A 595 34.36 -63.61 -55.53
N ALA A 596 33.31 -63.80 -54.72
CA ALA A 596 32.63 -62.74 -54.00
C ALA A 596 32.93 -62.79 -52.49
N ARG A 597 32.94 -61.62 -51.84
CA ARG A 597 33.15 -61.45 -50.39
C ARG A 597 32.30 -60.30 -49.85
N ASN A 598 32.05 -60.31 -48.55
CA ASN A 598 31.38 -59.22 -47.84
C ASN A 598 32.35 -58.63 -46.81
N TYR A 599 32.80 -57.40 -47.05
CA TYR A 599 33.57 -56.67 -46.06
C TYR A 599 32.64 -56.03 -45.03
N THR A 600 33.02 -56.13 -43.77
CA THR A 600 32.38 -55.43 -42.66
C THR A 600 33.24 -54.23 -42.27
N ILE A 601 32.75 -53.02 -42.48
CA ILE A 601 33.33 -51.80 -41.94
C ILE A 601 32.56 -51.44 -40.66
N THR A 602 33.25 -51.33 -39.53
CA THR A 602 32.65 -50.91 -38.27
C THR A 602 33.24 -49.57 -37.86
N VAL A 603 32.38 -48.60 -37.58
CA VAL A 603 32.72 -47.29 -37.04
C VAL A 603 32.19 -47.23 -35.62
N ASN A 604 33.04 -46.96 -34.63
CA ASN A 604 32.68 -46.81 -33.22
C ASN A 604 32.89 -45.35 -32.78
N ASN A 605 32.05 -44.89 -31.85
CA ASN A 605 32.34 -43.70 -31.03
C ASN A 605 32.64 -44.13 -29.60
N ASP A 606 33.92 -44.27 -29.30
CA ASP A 606 34.44 -44.62 -27.97
C ASP A 606 34.45 -43.41 -27.01
N GLY A 607 34.01 -42.23 -27.49
CA GLY A 607 33.93 -40.99 -26.71
C GLY A 607 32.68 -40.89 -25.85
N SER A 608 32.73 -40.00 -24.85
CA SER A 608 31.60 -39.72 -23.96
C SER A 608 30.53 -38.81 -24.56
N ASP A 609 30.80 -38.19 -25.70
CA ASP A 609 29.89 -37.27 -26.38
C ASP A 609 29.54 -37.81 -27.77
N ALA A 610 28.33 -37.50 -28.24
CA ALA A 610 27.87 -37.93 -29.55
C ALA A 610 28.73 -37.33 -30.68
N ALA A 611 29.05 -38.13 -31.68
CA ALA A 611 29.64 -37.67 -32.92
C ALA A 611 28.53 -37.47 -33.95
N THR A 612 28.31 -36.24 -34.44
CA THR A 612 27.23 -35.94 -35.38
C THR A 612 27.77 -35.74 -36.79
N GLY A 613 27.23 -36.47 -37.77
CA GLY A 613 27.55 -36.29 -39.18
C GLY A 613 28.99 -36.61 -39.58
N ALA A 614 29.67 -37.51 -38.86
CA ALA A 614 31.02 -37.94 -39.19
C ALA A 614 31.05 -38.58 -40.59
N GLN A 615 31.96 -38.14 -41.46
CA GLN A 615 32.06 -38.65 -42.81
C GLN A 615 32.82 -39.98 -42.84
N VAL A 616 32.27 -40.96 -43.55
CA VAL A 616 32.88 -42.27 -43.79
C VAL A 616 33.00 -42.43 -45.30
N SER A 617 34.21 -42.69 -45.78
CA SER A 617 34.48 -42.96 -47.19
C SER A 617 35.44 -44.13 -47.34
N ASP A 618 35.16 -45.00 -48.31
CA ASP A 618 35.99 -46.15 -48.66
C ASP A 618 35.88 -46.40 -50.17
N THR A 619 37.01 -46.37 -50.86
CA THR A 619 37.08 -46.67 -52.31
C THR A 619 37.68 -48.06 -52.47
N LEU A 620 36.95 -48.95 -53.13
CA LEU A 620 37.43 -50.30 -53.40
C LEU A 620 38.67 -50.24 -54.31
N PRO A 621 39.69 -51.07 -54.05
CA PRO A 621 40.90 -51.12 -54.87
C PRO A 621 40.61 -51.66 -56.27
N ALA A 622 41.60 -51.55 -57.17
CA ALA A 622 41.54 -52.14 -58.50
C ALA A 622 41.22 -53.65 -58.44
N GLY A 623 40.50 -54.15 -59.44
CA GLY A 623 40.07 -55.54 -59.49
C GLY A 623 38.90 -55.88 -58.56
N MET A 624 38.31 -54.90 -57.85
CA MET A 624 37.10 -55.09 -57.04
C MET A 624 35.94 -54.23 -57.52
N THR A 625 34.74 -54.81 -57.56
CA THR A 625 33.49 -54.08 -57.84
C THR A 625 32.40 -54.51 -56.87
N LEU A 626 31.42 -53.64 -56.63
CA LEU A 626 30.26 -53.95 -55.79
C LEU A 626 29.32 -54.93 -56.49
N THR A 627 28.89 -55.98 -55.79
CA THR A 627 27.89 -56.93 -56.30
C THR A 627 26.46 -56.55 -55.97
N ALA A 628 26.28 -55.72 -54.95
CA ALA A 628 25.00 -55.16 -54.53
C ALA A 628 25.22 -53.78 -53.88
N GLN A 629 24.14 -53.05 -53.64
CA GLN A 629 24.20 -51.86 -52.80
C GLN A 629 24.60 -52.26 -51.38
N TRP A 630 25.66 -51.66 -50.87
CA TRP A 630 26.10 -51.85 -49.49
C TRP A 630 25.03 -51.33 -48.51
N GLN A 631 25.02 -51.88 -47.30
CA GLN A 631 24.02 -51.57 -46.27
C GLN A 631 24.70 -51.07 -45.01
N CYS A 632 24.11 -50.08 -44.35
CA CYS A 632 24.58 -49.57 -43.06
C CYS A 632 23.52 -49.80 -41.99
N THR A 633 23.92 -50.40 -40.87
CA THR A 633 23.10 -50.57 -39.67
C THR A 633 23.76 -49.84 -38.50
N ALA A 634 23.00 -49.00 -37.82
CA ALA A 634 23.49 -48.26 -36.65
C ALA A 634 22.99 -48.90 -35.35
N SER A 635 23.78 -48.81 -34.28
CA SER A 635 23.37 -49.18 -32.94
C SER A 635 22.24 -48.25 -32.45
N PRO A 636 21.48 -48.64 -31.39
CA PRO A 636 20.45 -47.76 -30.81
C PRO A 636 20.98 -46.36 -30.51
N GLY A 637 20.19 -45.33 -30.84
CA GLY A 637 20.55 -43.92 -30.66
C GLY A 637 21.54 -43.36 -31.70
N SER A 638 22.06 -44.20 -32.60
CA SER A 638 22.94 -43.80 -33.71
C SER A 638 22.20 -43.89 -35.04
N THR A 639 22.69 -43.21 -36.08
CA THR A 639 22.09 -43.19 -37.42
C THR A 639 23.14 -43.28 -38.51
N CYS A 640 22.79 -44.00 -39.58
CA CYS A 640 23.47 -43.92 -40.86
C CYS A 640 22.79 -42.85 -41.72
N GLY A 641 23.57 -41.96 -42.30
CA GLY A 641 23.12 -41.00 -43.29
C GLY A 641 22.82 -41.66 -44.64
N ALA A 642 22.38 -40.85 -45.60
CA ALA A 642 22.09 -41.32 -46.94
C ALA A 642 23.34 -41.93 -47.60
N ALA A 643 23.15 -43.05 -48.29
CA ALA A 643 24.19 -43.68 -49.07
C ALA A 643 24.57 -42.83 -50.29
N SER A 644 25.86 -42.71 -50.55
CA SER A 644 26.45 -42.10 -51.74
C SER A 644 27.52 -43.03 -52.32
N GLY A 645 27.57 -43.17 -53.64
CA GLY A 645 28.23 -44.31 -54.29
C GLY A 645 27.37 -45.57 -54.16
N GLY A 646 27.97 -46.75 -54.27
CA GLY A 646 27.27 -48.00 -53.95
C GLY A 646 26.50 -48.69 -55.09
N THR A 647 26.54 -48.18 -56.32
CA THR A 647 25.89 -48.84 -57.45
C THR A 647 26.56 -50.17 -57.76
N VAL A 648 25.79 -51.17 -58.19
CA VAL A 648 26.32 -52.45 -58.68
C VAL A 648 27.33 -52.18 -59.81
N GLY A 649 28.50 -52.83 -59.74
CA GLY A 649 29.62 -52.58 -60.65
C GLY A 649 30.47 -51.35 -60.31
N GLY A 650 30.04 -50.52 -59.35
CA GLY A 650 30.81 -49.39 -58.84
C GLY A 650 31.86 -49.80 -57.80
N ASN A 651 32.60 -48.82 -57.27
CA ASN A 651 33.73 -49.05 -56.36
C ASN A 651 33.80 -48.07 -55.17
N SER A 652 32.71 -47.39 -54.81
CA SER A 652 32.73 -46.36 -53.75
C SER A 652 31.65 -46.57 -52.70
N VAL A 653 32.05 -46.41 -51.44
CA VAL A 653 31.21 -46.39 -50.24
C VAL A 653 31.38 -45.03 -49.59
N ALA A 654 30.32 -44.23 -49.52
CA ALA A 654 30.34 -42.95 -48.83
C ALA A 654 29.02 -42.68 -48.11
N LEU A 655 29.12 -42.19 -46.87
CA LEU A 655 27.98 -41.78 -46.05
C LEU A 655 28.44 -40.86 -44.92
N THR A 656 27.48 -40.24 -44.24
CA THR A 656 27.69 -39.71 -42.90
C THR A 656 27.18 -40.70 -41.86
N VAL A 657 27.75 -40.70 -40.67
CA VAL A 657 27.25 -41.42 -39.51
C VAL A 657 27.12 -40.47 -38.33
N SER A 658 26.01 -40.57 -37.59
CA SER A 658 25.88 -39.92 -36.29
C SER A 658 25.85 -40.99 -35.21
N LEU A 659 26.83 -40.99 -34.31
CA LEU A 659 27.03 -42.03 -33.32
C LEU A 659 26.82 -41.48 -31.91
N ALA A 660 25.92 -42.11 -31.16
CA ALA A 660 25.77 -41.86 -29.73
C ALA A 660 27.07 -42.20 -28.96
N PRO A 661 27.25 -41.74 -27.71
CA PRO A 661 28.34 -42.20 -26.86
C PRO A 661 28.34 -43.73 -26.73
N GLY A 662 29.47 -44.39 -27.03
CA GLY A 662 29.59 -45.85 -27.10
C GLY A 662 28.88 -46.52 -28.29
N GLY A 663 28.27 -45.74 -29.19
CA GLY A 663 27.53 -46.24 -30.34
C GLY A 663 28.41 -46.69 -31.50
N SER A 664 27.80 -47.40 -32.46
CA SER A 664 28.49 -47.88 -33.66
C SER A 664 27.63 -47.87 -34.92
N ALA A 665 28.27 -47.83 -36.08
CA ALA A 665 27.67 -48.11 -37.38
C ALA A 665 28.44 -49.24 -38.07
N THR A 666 27.72 -50.23 -38.57
CA THR A 666 28.27 -51.38 -39.29
C THR A 666 27.82 -51.34 -40.73
N ILE A 667 28.77 -51.28 -41.66
CA ILE A 667 28.54 -51.19 -43.10
C ILE A 667 28.97 -52.52 -43.72
N GLN A 668 28.01 -53.20 -44.35
CA GLN A 668 28.21 -54.44 -45.09
C GLN A 668 28.42 -54.13 -46.57
N VAL A 669 29.62 -54.44 -47.08
CA VAL A 669 30.08 -54.08 -48.42
C VAL A 669 30.29 -55.35 -49.25
N PRO A 670 29.30 -55.75 -50.06
CA PRO A 670 29.39 -56.94 -50.89
C PRO A 670 30.18 -56.63 -52.17
N VAL A 671 31.27 -57.35 -52.39
CA VAL A 671 32.19 -57.14 -53.51
C VAL A 671 32.42 -58.41 -54.32
N ARG A 672 32.92 -58.24 -55.54
CA ARG A 672 33.45 -59.30 -56.39
C ARG A 672 34.82 -58.92 -56.91
N TYR A 673 35.68 -59.92 -56.88
CA TYR A 673 37.00 -59.96 -57.46
C TYR A 673 36.91 -60.17 -58.97
N SER A 674 37.62 -59.37 -59.76
CA SER A 674 37.84 -59.65 -61.17
C SER A 674 38.40 -61.07 -61.37
N PRO A 675 37.89 -61.84 -62.35
CA PRO A 675 38.47 -63.12 -62.73
C PRO A 675 39.82 -62.97 -63.45
N ASN A 676 40.19 -61.77 -63.91
CA ASN A 676 41.47 -61.48 -64.55
C ASN A 676 42.50 -61.06 -63.49
N PRO A 677 43.57 -61.84 -63.27
CA PRO A 677 44.64 -61.45 -62.36
C PRO A 677 45.34 -60.13 -62.71
N GLY A 678 45.27 -59.68 -63.98
CA GLY A 678 45.84 -58.41 -64.42
C GLY A 678 45.05 -57.16 -64.05
N ASP A 679 43.90 -57.30 -63.39
CA ASP A 679 43.06 -56.18 -62.93
C ASP A 679 43.41 -55.73 -61.49
N TYR A 680 44.27 -56.47 -60.77
CA TYR A 680 44.81 -56.13 -59.44
C TYR A 680 46.25 -55.65 -59.57
#